data_AF-A0A093RLI5-F1
#
_entry.id   AF-A0A093RLI5-F1
#
_cell.length_a   1.000
_cell.length_b   1.000
_cell.length_c   1.000
_cell.angle_alpha   90.00
_cell.angle_beta   90.00
_cell.angle_gamma   90.00
#
_symmetry.space_group_name_H-M   'P 1'
#
loop_
_entity.id
_entity.type
_entity.pdbx_description
1 polymer ?
#
loop_
_entity_poly.entity_id
_entity_poly.type
_entity_poly.pdbx_seq_one_letter_code
_entity_poly.pdbx_strand_id
1 'polypeptide(L)'
;VLFCFTDIETFLIYNKVNKLCLQVSIAQSVRTATCHQDNESQKFRWITDHQLMSVRLNLCLGVPSKEDQAVITLYPCNRTSELQRWECRNESLLAIQGEDLFFGPGNEEHDNVLLKKGVSAKNKWKIYGTVDVLCSRGYEETFTLLGNAFGAPCVFPFMYNKQWYAKCTDAGRSDGWLWCATTADYDTDQRYGFCPSKDKDTTWTTDLLTNVHYQINSESALMWHQARKSCQQQNAELLSITDIHEQTYLKDLTEGTDSALWIGLNRLDLRSGWEWIGGNPFRYLNWAPGSPSPESGKLCAVLNPETKAKWQNWECDQKLGYICKKRNFTSVPSGDIGPVTCPDGWVPYIDHCYKIFRETKAWEEALTSCQKEGSHLASIQSLEEHSFMVSRLGYIMYFHVLEPTDKLWIGLNDHKVQMYFEWSDGTPVTYTKWHLGEPSPTNNRPEDCVLIKGQNGYWADYVCEKKAGYICKRKPISQITGEKEITDAGCKNGWRRYGTYCYFIGHVPATFSEANSTCEGEKGYLATVESRYEQAYLTSLVGLRPEKYFWLGLSDVEDQGTFRWANGEAVSFTHWDAAMPGSNPGCVAMRTGTAAGLWDVLDCETKQKYICKQWAKNATAPPIPTTALVPTCPEGWVSNNHSSSCFKCFYRSNIKKKSWLEARDFCREIGGDLVTINSKKEIPLLVRAMYDTHCSFQKVWLGIVSLNPDEGFAWSDGSPVSILIFH
;
A
#
# COMPACT_ATOMS: atom_id res chain seq x y z
N VAL A 1 0.98 -11.54 -1.53
CA VAL A 1 2.02 -12.04 -2.46
C VAL A 1 3.33 -11.87 -1.72
N LEU A 2 3.97 -12.98 -1.37
CA LEU A 2 5.29 -12.95 -0.75
C LEU A 2 6.30 -12.53 -1.82
N PHE A 3 6.83 -11.31 -1.71
CA PHE A 3 8.16 -11.02 -2.25
C PHE A 3 9.09 -10.95 -1.05
N CYS A 4 9.95 -11.95 -0.93
CA CYS A 4 11.04 -12.00 0.02
C CYS A 4 12.32 -12.18 -0.78
N PHE A 5 13.24 -11.23 -0.69
CA PHE A 5 14.59 -11.36 -1.21
C PHE A 5 15.60 -11.08 -0.10
N THR A 6 16.08 -12.16 0.51
CA THR A 6 17.35 -12.19 1.27
C THR A 6 18.40 -13.03 0.53
N ASP A 7 18.37 -12.94 -0.79
CA ASP A 7 19.54 -12.97 -1.65
C ASP A 7 19.30 -11.84 -2.63
N ILE A 8 20.11 -10.78 -2.60
CA ILE A 8 19.86 -9.62 -3.47
C ILE A 8 20.06 -10.10 -4.91
N GLU A 9 18.95 -10.27 -5.65
CA GLU A 9 18.91 -11.07 -6.87
C GLU A 9 19.84 -10.50 -7.95
N THR A 10 20.91 -11.23 -8.22
CA THR A 10 21.71 -11.02 -9.43
C THR A 10 20.92 -11.47 -10.65
N PHE A 11 21.03 -10.76 -11.77
CA PHE A 11 20.34 -11.09 -13.01
C PHE A 11 21.27 -10.96 -14.23
N LEU A 12 20.86 -11.56 -15.34
CA LEU A 12 21.53 -11.44 -16.63
C LEU A 12 20.75 -10.44 -17.50
N ILE A 13 21.49 -9.54 -18.16
CA ILE A 13 20.93 -8.52 -19.06
C ILE A 13 20.84 -9.11 -20.47
N TYR A 14 19.63 -9.33 -20.98
CA TYR A 14 19.36 -10.04 -22.23
C TYR A 14 18.80 -9.13 -23.32
N ASN A 15 19.34 -9.26 -24.53
CA ASN A 15 18.84 -8.59 -25.72
C ASN A 15 17.90 -9.50 -26.52
N LYS A 16 16.63 -9.11 -26.67
CA LYS A 16 15.63 -9.94 -27.36
C LYS A 16 15.92 -10.12 -28.86
N VAL A 17 16.50 -9.11 -29.50
CA VAL A 17 16.74 -9.12 -30.95
C VAL A 17 17.93 -10.00 -31.28
N ASN A 18 19.05 -9.80 -30.59
CA ASN A 18 20.28 -10.55 -30.85
C ASN A 18 20.29 -11.93 -30.18
N LYS A 19 19.41 -12.17 -29.21
CA LYS A 19 19.36 -13.39 -28.38
C LYS A 19 20.66 -13.67 -27.60
N LEU A 20 21.34 -12.60 -27.19
CA LEU A 20 22.59 -12.64 -26.44
C LEU A 20 22.45 -11.93 -25.09
N CYS A 21 23.29 -12.31 -24.14
CA CYS A 21 23.40 -11.70 -22.83
C CYS A 21 24.65 -10.83 -22.73
N LEU A 22 24.58 -9.81 -21.89
CA LEU A 22 25.73 -8.98 -21.56
C LEU A 22 26.77 -9.79 -20.79
N GLN A 23 28.04 -9.63 -21.14
CA GLN A 23 29.16 -10.30 -20.52
C GLN A 23 30.33 -9.32 -20.33
N VAL A 24 30.97 -9.41 -19.16
CA VAL A 24 32.18 -8.64 -18.86
C VAL A 24 33.28 -9.55 -18.36
N SER A 25 34.34 -9.67 -19.16
CA SER A 25 35.56 -10.39 -18.77
C SER A 25 36.62 -9.45 -18.19
N ILE A 26 36.70 -8.21 -18.69
CA ILE A 26 37.62 -7.15 -18.25
C ILE A 26 36.91 -5.80 -18.27
N ALA A 27 37.36 -4.82 -17.48
CA ALA A 27 36.66 -3.55 -17.28
C ALA A 27 36.41 -2.75 -18.57
N GLN A 28 37.35 -2.78 -19.51
CA GLN A 28 37.29 -2.05 -20.79
C GLN A 28 36.44 -2.76 -21.86
N SER A 29 35.93 -3.96 -21.55
CA SER A 29 35.25 -4.80 -22.53
C SER A 29 33.92 -5.35 -22.01
N VAL A 30 32.85 -4.62 -22.32
CA VAL A 30 31.47 -4.99 -22.02
C VAL A 30 30.78 -5.36 -23.33
N ARG A 31 30.59 -6.67 -23.56
CA ARG A 31 30.17 -7.24 -24.85
C ARG A 31 28.93 -8.11 -24.69
N THR A 32 28.37 -8.58 -25.79
CA THR A 32 27.31 -9.59 -25.78
C THR A 32 27.86 -10.98 -26.10
N ALA A 33 27.36 -12.01 -25.42
CA ALA A 33 27.72 -13.42 -25.61
C ALA A 33 26.51 -14.34 -25.37
N THR A 34 26.66 -15.63 -25.65
CA THR A 34 25.62 -16.63 -25.36
C THR A 34 25.28 -16.66 -23.87
N CYS A 35 23.99 -16.71 -23.55
CA CYS A 35 23.51 -16.64 -22.16
C CYS A 35 23.79 -17.91 -21.37
N HIS A 36 24.42 -17.77 -20.20
CA HIS A 36 24.69 -18.86 -19.26
C HIS A 36 24.44 -18.38 -17.82
N GLN A 37 23.41 -18.91 -17.15
CA GLN A 37 23.00 -18.47 -15.80
C GLN A 37 24.09 -18.64 -14.74
N ASP A 38 24.93 -19.67 -14.85
CA ASP A 38 26.00 -19.95 -13.89
C ASP A 38 27.26 -19.08 -14.11
N ASN A 39 27.32 -18.33 -15.22
CA ASN A 39 28.49 -17.53 -15.55
C ASN A 39 28.49 -16.19 -14.79
N GLU A 40 29.33 -16.09 -13.76
CA GLU A 40 29.51 -14.87 -12.96
C GLU A 40 29.82 -13.62 -13.80
N SER A 41 30.52 -13.76 -14.92
CA SER A 41 30.85 -12.64 -15.82
C SER A 41 29.62 -12.05 -16.53
N GLN A 42 28.46 -12.72 -16.48
CA GLN A 42 27.19 -12.24 -17.04
C GLN A 42 26.22 -11.74 -15.95
N LYS A 43 26.60 -11.85 -14.68
CA LYS A 43 25.75 -11.44 -13.56
C LYS A 43 25.92 -9.95 -13.25
N PHE A 44 24.80 -9.26 -13.20
CA PHE A 44 24.67 -7.85 -12.83
C PHE A 44 23.69 -7.69 -11.69
N ARG A 45 23.75 -6.55 -11.03
CA ARG A 45 22.78 -6.15 -10.02
C ARG A 45 22.69 -4.63 -9.91
N TRP A 46 21.55 -4.15 -9.44
CA TRP A 46 21.43 -2.78 -8.96
C TRP A 46 22.08 -2.64 -7.58
N ILE A 47 22.79 -1.52 -7.37
CA ILE A 47 23.41 -1.16 -6.08
C ILE A 47 22.90 0.19 -5.54
N THR A 48 22.15 0.90 -6.37
CA THR A 48 21.32 2.07 -6.07
C THR A 48 20.16 2.03 -7.08
N ASP A 49 19.19 2.94 -6.96
CA ASP A 49 18.07 3.05 -7.91
C ASP A 49 18.51 3.34 -9.36
N HIS A 50 19.78 3.73 -9.55
CA HIS A 50 20.29 4.18 -10.85
C HIS A 50 21.63 3.54 -11.26
N GLN A 51 22.29 2.76 -10.41
CA GLN A 51 23.61 2.18 -10.74
C GLN A 51 23.56 0.67 -10.89
N LEU A 52 24.05 0.19 -12.04
CA LEU A 52 24.25 -1.22 -12.34
C LEU A 52 25.71 -1.61 -12.14
N MET A 53 25.93 -2.68 -11.39
CA MET A 53 27.26 -3.22 -11.10
C MET A 53 27.43 -4.62 -11.69
N SER A 54 28.61 -4.90 -12.23
CA SER A 54 29.05 -6.25 -12.56
C SER A 54 29.46 -7.00 -11.30
N VAL A 55 28.86 -8.17 -11.07
CA VAL A 55 29.14 -9.01 -9.89
C VAL A 55 30.55 -9.58 -9.93
N ARG A 56 31.06 -9.92 -11.12
CA ARG A 56 32.40 -10.52 -11.29
C ARG A 56 33.54 -9.57 -10.98
N LEU A 57 33.39 -8.30 -11.37
CA LEU A 57 34.46 -7.29 -11.33
C LEU A 57 34.26 -6.24 -10.25
N ASN A 58 33.08 -6.17 -9.62
CA ASN A 58 32.74 -5.16 -8.60
C ASN A 58 32.89 -3.71 -9.08
N LEU A 59 32.57 -3.48 -10.36
CA LEU A 59 32.64 -2.17 -11.01
C LEU A 59 31.28 -1.84 -11.65
N CYS A 60 30.99 -0.55 -11.77
CA CYS A 60 29.72 -0.04 -12.25
C CYS A 60 29.75 0.26 -13.74
N LEU A 61 28.65 -0.03 -14.43
CA LEU A 61 28.44 0.37 -15.81
C LEU A 61 28.37 1.89 -15.89
N GLY A 62 29.16 2.46 -16.80
CA GLY A 62 29.18 3.89 -17.04
C GLY A 62 29.74 4.24 -18.40
N VAL A 63 29.78 5.54 -18.67
CA VAL A 63 30.21 6.11 -19.94
C VAL A 63 31.27 7.19 -19.73
N PRO A 64 32.18 7.42 -20.70
CA PRO A 64 33.15 8.49 -20.61
C PRO A 64 32.52 9.88 -20.79
N SER A 65 31.49 9.99 -21.63
CA SER A 65 30.70 11.19 -21.90
C SER A 65 29.27 10.79 -22.29
N LYS A 66 28.30 11.70 -22.13
CA LYS A 66 26.91 11.51 -22.57
C LYS A 66 26.77 11.89 -24.06
N GLU A 67 27.46 11.17 -24.93
CA GLU A 67 27.47 11.41 -26.37
C GLU A 67 27.05 10.15 -27.15
N ASP A 68 26.54 10.33 -28.37
CA ASP A 68 26.21 9.21 -29.25
C ASP A 68 27.48 8.41 -29.61
N GLN A 69 27.35 7.09 -29.71
CA GLN A 69 28.44 6.13 -29.91
C GLN A 69 29.49 6.06 -28.79
N ALA A 70 29.26 6.71 -27.63
CA ALA A 70 30.16 6.57 -26.49
C ALA A 70 30.19 5.11 -26.01
N VAL A 71 31.40 4.57 -25.82
CA VAL A 71 31.60 3.17 -25.42
C VAL A 71 31.26 2.98 -23.96
N ILE A 72 30.35 2.04 -23.67
CA ILE A 72 29.93 1.70 -22.32
C ILE A 72 30.93 0.68 -21.75
N THR A 73 31.50 1.01 -20.60
CA THR A 73 32.53 0.21 -19.93
C THR A 73 32.30 0.20 -18.42
N LEU A 74 33.19 -0.46 -17.66
CA LEU A 74 33.11 -0.48 -16.21
C LEU A 74 34.05 0.52 -15.55
N TYR A 75 33.53 1.23 -14.55
CA TYR A 75 34.23 2.23 -13.75
C TYR A 75 34.11 1.91 -12.25
N PRO A 76 35.01 2.42 -11.40
CA PRO A 76 34.79 2.41 -9.95
C PRO A 76 33.43 3.02 -9.62
N CYS A 77 32.63 2.31 -8.83
CA CYS A 77 31.28 2.73 -8.48
C CYS A 77 31.32 4.04 -7.69
N ASN A 78 30.70 5.09 -8.24
CA ASN A 78 30.64 6.40 -7.59
C ASN A 78 29.19 6.92 -7.60
N ARG A 79 28.57 7.00 -6.41
CA ARG A 79 27.17 7.43 -6.23
C ARG A 79 26.89 8.86 -6.70
N THR A 80 27.90 9.72 -6.76
CA THR A 80 27.76 11.11 -7.23
C THR A 80 27.96 11.26 -8.73
N SER A 81 28.45 10.21 -9.43
CA SER A 81 28.72 10.29 -10.86
C SER A 81 27.43 10.17 -11.67
N GLU A 82 27.07 11.22 -12.41
CA GLU A 82 25.94 11.19 -13.35
C GLU A 82 26.20 10.28 -14.57
N LEU A 83 27.46 9.99 -14.86
CA LEU A 83 27.87 9.12 -15.98
C LEU A 83 27.65 7.63 -15.70
N GLN A 84 27.19 7.28 -14.49
CA GLN A 84 26.89 5.92 -14.07
C GLN A 84 25.41 5.73 -13.73
N ARG A 85 24.56 6.74 -13.98
CA ARG A 85 23.14 6.72 -13.64
C ARG A 85 22.31 6.31 -14.84
N TRP A 86 21.54 5.25 -14.67
CA TRP A 86 20.69 4.65 -15.68
C TRP A 86 19.22 4.73 -15.25
N GLU A 87 18.33 4.83 -16.22
CA GLU A 87 16.89 4.82 -16.03
C GLU A 87 16.22 4.01 -17.14
N CYS A 88 15.04 3.44 -16.86
CA CYS A 88 14.24 2.81 -17.90
C CYS A 88 13.27 3.81 -18.52
N ARG A 89 13.23 3.87 -19.85
CA ARG A 89 12.24 4.59 -20.64
C ARG A 89 11.40 3.58 -21.43
N ASN A 90 10.08 3.76 -21.47
CA ASN A 90 9.15 2.86 -22.19
C ASN A 90 9.41 1.37 -21.89
N GLU A 91 9.49 1.05 -20.60
CA GLU A 91 9.67 -0.28 -20.00
C GLU A 91 11.06 -0.91 -20.25
N SER A 92 11.45 -1.12 -21.51
CA SER A 92 12.60 -1.99 -21.89
C SER A 92 13.82 -1.24 -22.43
N LEU A 93 13.75 0.09 -22.60
CA LEU A 93 14.88 0.88 -23.04
C LEU A 93 15.65 1.36 -21.81
N LEU A 94 16.87 0.88 -21.65
CA LEU A 94 17.78 1.41 -20.65
C LEU A 94 18.45 2.66 -21.24
N ALA A 95 18.33 3.80 -20.58
CA ALA A 95 18.90 5.08 -21.00
C ALA A 95 19.83 5.64 -19.92
N ILE A 96 20.79 6.48 -20.32
CA ILE A 96 21.56 7.28 -19.36
C ILE A 96 20.66 8.41 -18.81
N GLN A 97 20.68 8.61 -17.50
CA GLN A 97 19.77 9.54 -16.84
C GLN A 97 19.96 10.98 -17.37
N GLY A 98 18.84 11.60 -17.73
CA GLY A 98 18.76 12.99 -18.20
C GLY A 98 18.95 13.19 -19.71
N GLU A 99 19.25 12.15 -20.50
CA GLU A 99 19.50 12.28 -21.95
C GLU A 99 18.76 11.20 -22.76
N ASP A 100 18.39 11.49 -24.01
CA ASP A 100 17.81 10.52 -24.96
C ASP A 100 18.91 9.66 -25.64
N LEU A 101 19.74 9.03 -24.81
CA LEU A 101 20.82 8.14 -25.23
C LEU A 101 20.63 6.76 -24.61
N PHE A 102 20.44 5.76 -25.46
CA PHE A 102 20.01 4.42 -25.07
C PHE A 102 21.17 3.42 -25.07
N PHE A 103 21.14 2.49 -24.12
CA PHE A 103 22.03 1.35 -24.06
C PHE A 103 21.78 0.46 -25.29
N GLY A 104 22.78 0.34 -26.17
CA GLY A 104 22.67 -0.41 -27.42
C GLY A 104 23.76 -1.48 -27.55
N PRO A 105 23.49 -2.59 -28.26
CA PRO A 105 24.53 -3.53 -28.63
C PRO A 105 25.52 -2.85 -29.57
N GLY A 106 26.74 -3.39 -29.64
CA GLY A 106 27.76 -2.98 -30.59
C GLY A 106 27.32 -3.17 -32.05
N ASN A 107 28.16 -2.74 -32.98
CA ASN A 107 27.82 -2.77 -34.41
C ASN A 107 27.97 -4.18 -34.98
N GLU A 108 28.98 -4.92 -34.52
CA GLU A 108 29.22 -6.32 -34.83
C GLU A 108 29.01 -7.23 -33.61
N GLU A 109 28.90 -8.53 -33.85
CA GLU A 109 28.88 -9.54 -32.79
C GLU A 109 30.26 -9.52 -32.10
N HIS A 110 30.27 -9.36 -30.77
CA HIS A 110 31.47 -9.14 -29.92
C HIS A 110 31.99 -7.70 -29.83
N ASP A 111 31.37 -6.72 -30.48
CA ASP A 111 31.69 -5.32 -30.19
C ASP A 111 31.28 -4.94 -28.77
N ASN A 112 31.95 -3.91 -28.24
CA ASN A 112 31.49 -3.30 -27.00
C ASN A 112 30.10 -2.69 -27.17
N VAL A 113 29.32 -2.69 -26.10
CA VAL A 113 28.06 -1.97 -26.04
C VAL A 113 28.29 -0.46 -26.04
N LEU A 114 27.36 0.28 -26.64
CA LEU A 114 27.51 1.70 -26.96
C LEU A 114 26.26 2.46 -26.53
N LEU A 115 26.42 3.75 -26.20
CA LEU A 115 25.29 4.67 -26.22
C LEU A 115 24.86 4.91 -27.67
N LYS A 116 23.56 4.83 -27.92
CA LYS A 116 22.98 5.06 -29.24
C LYS A 116 21.89 6.11 -29.17
N LYS A 117 21.96 7.08 -30.07
CA LYS A 117 20.91 8.06 -30.30
C LYS A 117 19.77 7.43 -31.09
N GLY A 118 18.54 7.69 -30.67
CA GLY A 118 17.33 7.17 -31.31
C GLY A 118 16.93 5.77 -30.83
N VAL A 119 15.63 5.50 -30.88
CA VAL A 119 15.04 4.25 -30.38
C VAL A 119 15.03 3.19 -31.48
N SER A 120 15.68 2.06 -31.24
CA SER A 120 15.63 0.87 -32.09
C SER A 120 15.19 -0.35 -31.28
N ALA A 121 14.60 -1.35 -31.94
CA ALA A 121 14.28 -2.64 -31.31
C ALA A 121 15.52 -3.30 -30.68
N LYS A 122 16.72 -3.01 -31.21
CA LYS A 122 18.00 -3.49 -30.66
C LYS A 122 18.35 -2.84 -29.31
N ASN A 123 17.77 -1.71 -28.95
CA ASN A 123 17.98 -1.05 -27.64
C ASN A 123 17.11 -1.64 -26.53
N LYS A 124 16.26 -2.64 -26.82
CA LYS A 124 15.37 -3.25 -25.84
C LYS A 124 16.08 -4.37 -25.08
N TRP A 125 16.20 -4.20 -23.77
CA TRP A 125 16.83 -5.15 -22.86
C TRP A 125 15.84 -5.62 -21.81
N LYS A 126 16.00 -6.87 -21.38
CA LYS A 126 15.17 -7.49 -20.34
C LYS A 126 15.98 -8.42 -19.47
N ILE A 127 15.36 -8.94 -18.43
CA ILE A 127 15.98 -9.94 -17.57
C ILE A 127 15.91 -11.30 -18.27
N TYR A 128 17.04 -12.00 -18.33
CA TYR A 128 17.10 -13.32 -18.93
C TYR A 128 16.22 -14.32 -18.18
N GLY A 129 15.47 -15.14 -18.92
CA GLY A 129 14.58 -16.15 -18.33
C GLY A 129 13.23 -15.60 -17.82
N THR A 130 13.00 -14.29 -17.85
CA THR A 130 11.72 -13.69 -17.46
C THR A 130 11.10 -12.83 -18.58
N VAL A 131 9.86 -12.40 -18.37
CA VAL A 131 9.19 -11.38 -19.20
C VAL A 131 9.48 -9.96 -18.69
N ASP A 132 10.11 -9.85 -17.52
CA ASP A 132 10.26 -8.58 -16.83
C ASP A 132 11.37 -7.73 -17.43
N VAL A 133 11.16 -6.41 -17.35
CA VAL A 133 12.13 -5.41 -17.79
C VAL A 133 13.22 -5.17 -16.74
N LEU A 134 14.34 -4.55 -17.12
CA LEU A 134 15.48 -4.37 -16.21
C LEU A 134 15.14 -3.58 -14.93
N CYS A 135 14.24 -2.60 -15.01
CA CYS A 135 13.84 -1.79 -13.86
C CYS A 135 12.68 -2.39 -13.05
N SER A 136 12.13 -3.54 -13.44
CA SER A 136 11.15 -4.22 -12.57
C SER A 136 11.81 -4.77 -11.31
N ARG A 137 13.10 -5.13 -11.39
CA ARG A 137 13.94 -5.47 -10.26
C ARG A 137 14.67 -4.22 -9.81
N GLY A 138 14.06 -3.47 -8.90
CA GLY A 138 14.66 -2.29 -8.29
C GLY A 138 15.80 -2.63 -7.32
N TYR A 139 16.54 -1.60 -6.90
CA TYR A 139 17.45 -1.73 -5.76
C TYR A 139 16.65 -1.69 -4.47
N GLU A 140 16.98 -2.60 -3.54
CA GLU A 140 16.48 -2.55 -2.18
C GLU A 140 17.66 -2.48 -1.21
N GLU A 141 17.63 -1.50 -0.30
CA GLU A 141 18.64 -1.35 0.74
C GLU A 141 18.60 -2.54 1.69
N THR A 142 19.73 -3.20 1.93
CA THR A 142 19.82 -4.27 2.94
C THR A 142 20.20 -3.67 4.28
N PHE A 143 19.27 -3.64 5.24
CA PHE A 143 19.55 -3.11 6.58
C PHE A 143 20.35 -4.12 7.41
N THR A 144 21.38 -3.61 8.09
CA THR A 144 22.23 -4.46 8.93
C THR A 144 21.62 -4.72 10.31
N LEU A 145 22.02 -5.81 10.92
CA LEU A 145 21.69 -6.19 12.30
C LEU A 145 22.95 -6.10 13.16
N LEU A 146 22.80 -5.69 14.43
CA LEU A 146 23.90 -5.53 15.38
C LEU A 146 25.06 -4.70 14.78
N GLY A 147 26.31 -5.05 15.10
CA GLY A 147 27.50 -4.39 14.59
C GLY A 147 27.71 -3.02 15.22
N ASN A 148 28.50 -2.16 14.57
CA ASN A 148 28.78 -0.82 15.08
C ASN A 148 28.13 0.28 14.23
N ALA A 149 27.40 -0.10 13.17
CA ALA A 149 26.80 0.83 12.21
C ALA A 149 25.35 1.24 12.53
N PHE A 150 24.83 0.84 13.70
CA PHE A 150 23.47 1.19 14.17
C PHE A 150 22.36 0.83 13.16
N GLY A 151 22.51 -0.32 12.49
CA GLY A 151 21.54 -0.81 11.50
C GLY A 151 21.59 -0.12 10.13
N ALA A 152 22.60 0.73 9.87
CA ALA A 152 22.76 1.38 8.57
C ALA A 152 22.79 0.35 7.42
N PRO A 153 22.26 0.72 6.22
CA PRO A 153 22.19 -0.22 5.12
C PRO A 153 23.57 -0.55 4.55
N CYS A 154 23.71 -1.75 3.99
CA CYS A 154 24.92 -2.18 3.29
C CYS A 154 25.26 -1.25 2.12
N VAL A 155 26.55 -1.00 1.93
CA VAL A 155 27.08 -0.30 0.75
C VAL A 155 27.77 -1.32 -0.13
N PHE A 156 27.26 -1.53 -1.34
CA PHE A 156 27.88 -2.40 -2.34
C PHE A 156 28.39 -1.59 -3.54
N PRO A 157 29.57 -1.93 -4.09
CA PRO A 157 30.56 -2.82 -3.50
C PRO A 157 31.28 -2.12 -2.33
N PHE A 158 31.85 -2.89 -1.41
CA PHE A 158 32.73 -2.37 -0.35
C PHE A 158 34.10 -3.03 -0.36
N MET A 159 35.12 -2.32 0.10
CA MET A 159 36.49 -2.82 0.20
C MET A 159 36.77 -3.34 1.61
N TYR A 160 37.26 -4.57 1.71
CA TYR A 160 37.79 -5.19 2.93
C TYR A 160 39.07 -5.97 2.62
N ASN A 161 40.11 -5.73 3.40
CA ASN A 161 41.45 -6.28 3.21
C ASN A 161 41.96 -6.13 1.76
N LYS A 162 41.77 -4.93 1.19
CA LYS A 162 42.09 -4.58 -0.20
C LYS A 162 41.38 -5.42 -1.28
N GLN A 163 40.30 -6.10 -0.92
CA GLN A 163 39.44 -6.85 -1.83
C GLN A 163 38.04 -6.26 -1.84
N TRP A 164 37.43 -6.18 -3.03
CA TRP A 164 36.08 -5.66 -3.18
C TRP A 164 35.05 -6.79 -3.06
N TYR A 165 33.95 -6.50 -2.37
CA TYR A 165 32.84 -7.42 -2.13
C TYR A 165 31.54 -6.82 -2.67
N ALA A 166 30.84 -7.59 -3.52
CA ALA A 166 29.57 -7.22 -4.13
C ALA A 166 28.34 -7.75 -3.37
N LYS A 167 28.54 -8.53 -2.31
CA LYS A 167 27.50 -9.15 -1.49
C LYS A 167 28.00 -9.31 -0.06
N CYS A 168 27.10 -9.68 0.85
CA CYS A 168 27.47 -10.05 2.21
C CYS A 168 28.48 -11.20 2.18
N THR A 169 29.45 -11.17 3.10
CA THR A 169 30.55 -12.12 3.17
C THR A 169 30.79 -12.57 4.60
N ASP A 170 31.33 -13.76 4.78
CA ASP A 170 31.86 -14.27 6.04
C ASP A 170 33.38 -14.08 6.15
N ALA A 171 34.00 -13.42 5.16
CA ALA A 171 35.44 -13.17 5.14
C ALA A 171 35.90 -12.47 6.43
N GLY A 172 37.02 -12.95 6.98
CA GLY A 172 37.54 -12.45 8.26
C GLY A 172 36.85 -13.01 9.50
N ARG A 173 35.89 -13.92 9.35
CA ARG A 173 35.19 -14.58 10.46
C ARG A 173 35.26 -16.10 10.36
N SER A 174 35.26 -16.77 11.51
CA SER A 174 35.23 -18.23 11.62
C SER A 174 33.86 -18.78 12.05
N ASP A 175 32.98 -17.91 12.56
CA ASP A 175 31.61 -18.27 12.94
C ASP A 175 30.65 -18.35 11.75
N GLY A 176 31.11 -17.98 10.55
CA GLY A 176 30.36 -17.97 9.30
C GLY A 176 29.15 -17.05 9.32
N TRP A 177 29.15 -15.98 10.11
CA TRP A 177 28.13 -14.93 10.03
C TRP A 177 28.41 -14.03 8.84
N LEU A 178 27.39 -13.82 8.01
CA LEU A 178 27.47 -12.92 6.87
C LEU A 178 27.38 -11.46 7.36
N TRP A 179 28.31 -10.64 6.90
CA TRP A 179 28.36 -9.22 7.22
C TRP A 179 28.59 -8.38 5.96
N CYS A 180 28.31 -7.09 6.05
CA CYS A 180 28.61 -6.12 5.02
C CYS A 180 29.13 -4.83 5.66
N ALA A 181 29.90 -4.05 4.90
CA ALA A 181 30.23 -2.71 5.30
C ALA A 181 29.07 -1.75 5.02
N THR A 182 28.96 -0.70 5.83
CA THR A 182 27.98 0.38 5.63
C THR A 182 28.63 1.63 5.03
N THR A 183 29.88 1.52 4.59
CA THR A 183 30.63 2.50 3.81
C THR A 183 31.40 1.78 2.69
N ALA A 184 31.89 2.53 1.71
CA ALA A 184 32.57 1.94 0.56
C ALA A 184 33.96 1.39 0.91
N ASP A 185 34.64 1.98 1.90
CA ASP A 185 35.98 1.57 2.35
C ASP A 185 35.94 1.17 3.83
N TYR A 186 35.72 -0.11 4.08
CA TYR A 186 35.72 -0.64 5.45
C TYR A 186 37.12 -0.65 6.07
N ASP A 187 38.18 -0.81 5.26
CA ASP A 187 39.56 -0.82 5.77
C ASP A 187 39.90 0.50 6.47
N THR A 188 39.32 1.61 5.98
CA THR A 188 39.44 2.95 6.58
C THR A 188 38.38 3.20 7.65
N ASP A 189 37.09 3.04 7.33
CA ASP A 189 36.00 3.52 8.19
C ASP A 189 35.63 2.55 9.32
N GLN A 190 35.88 1.25 9.12
CA GLN A 190 35.57 0.17 10.05
C GLN A 190 34.09 0.13 10.49
N ARG A 191 33.17 0.58 9.61
CA ARG A 191 31.71 0.56 9.85
C ARG A 191 31.07 -0.65 9.20
N TYR A 192 30.44 -1.50 10.01
CA TYR A 192 29.80 -2.73 9.54
C TYR A 192 28.58 -3.12 10.36
N GLY A 193 27.82 -4.06 9.80
CA GLY A 193 26.85 -4.85 10.53
C GLY A 193 26.56 -6.18 9.84
N PHE A 194 25.74 -7.01 10.46
CA PHE A 194 25.45 -8.35 9.98
C PHE A 194 24.28 -8.33 9.02
N CYS A 195 24.36 -9.14 7.96
CA CYS A 195 23.27 -9.26 7.03
C CYS A 195 22.20 -10.21 7.57
N PRO A 196 20.90 -9.90 7.41
CA PRO A 196 19.84 -10.82 7.75
C PRO A 196 19.95 -12.10 6.91
N SER A 197 20.25 -13.24 7.55
CA SER A 197 20.46 -14.53 6.89
C SER A 197 19.47 -15.58 7.39
N LYS A 198 18.96 -16.42 6.49
CA LYS A 198 18.00 -17.49 6.79
C LYS A 198 18.61 -18.66 7.57
N ASP A 199 19.92 -18.87 7.45
CA ASP A 199 20.58 -20.12 7.88
C ASP A 199 21.11 -20.09 9.32
N LYS A 200 21.13 -18.90 9.97
CA LYS A 200 21.63 -18.71 11.34
C LYS A 200 20.74 -17.75 12.14
N ASP A 201 19.58 -18.25 12.54
CA ASP A 201 18.50 -17.46 13.18
C ASP A 201 18.70 -17.25 14.71
N THR A 202 19.94 -17.11 15.20
CA THR A 202 20.22 -16.96 16.65
C THR A 202 19.82 -15.59 17.22
N THR A 203 19.45 -14.64 16.36
CA THR A 203 18.98 -13.30 16.78
C THR A 203 17.50 -13.28 17.19
N TRP A 204 16.77 -14.37 16.93
CA TRP A 204 15.35 -14.48 17.24
C TRP A 204 15.14 -15.20 18.56
N THR A 205 14.27 -14.65 19.39
CA THR A 205 13.79 -15.31 20.60
C THR A 205 12.39 -15.85 20.32
N THR A 206 12.14 -17.11 20.66
CA THR A 206 10.84 -17.76 20.43
C THR A 206 10.06 -17.84 21.72
N ASP A 207 8.82 -17.34 21.71
CA ASP A 207 7.86 -17.65 22.77
C ASP A 207 7.39 -19.10 22.60
N LEU A 208 7.77 -19.96 23.53
CA LEU A 208 7.45 -21.38 23.50
C LEU A 208 5.95 -21.67 23.63
N LEU A 209 5.15 -20.75 24.18
CA LEU A 209 3.71 -20.92 24.32
C LEU A 209 2.99 -20.72 22.98
N THR A 210 3.35 -19.66 22.25
CA THR A 210 2.64 -19.22 21.04
C THR A 210 3.37 -19.61 19.75
N ASN A 211 4.62 -20.08 19.86
CA ASN A 211 5.54 -20.34 18.74
C ASN A 211 5.76 -19.10 17.84
N VAL A 212 5.65 -17.91 18.42
CA VAL A 212 5.92 -16.63 17.77
C VAL A 212 7.38 -16.25 18.02
N HIS A 213 8.04 -15.71 16.99
CA HIS A 213 9.45 -15.36 17.05
C HIS A 213 9.57 -13.83 17.06
N TYR A 214 10.43 -13.31 17.94
CA TYR A 214 10.69 -11.89 18.12
C TYR A 214 12.19 -11.58 17.96
N GLN A 215 12.52 -10.49 17.29
CA GLN A 215 13.90 -9.97 17.16
C GLN A 215 13.93 -8.54 17.69
N ILE A 216 14.72 -8.29 18.73
CA ILE A 216 14.89 -6.96 19.34
C ILE A 216 16.18 -6.35 18.81
N ASN A 217 16.05 -5.26 18.08
CA ASN A 217 17.16 -4.53 17.47
C ASN A 217 17.38 -3.20 18.21
N SER A 218 17.73 -3.28 19.50
CA SER A 218 17.87 -2.11 20.39
C SER A 218 19.08 -1.22 20.07
N GLU A 219 20.15 -1.79 19.49
CA GLU A 219 21.35 -1.05 19.08
C GLU A 219 21.21 -0.38 17.70
N SER A 220 20.05 -0.49 17.05
CA SER A 220 19.79 0.17 15.77
C SER A 220 19.27 1.59 15.94
N ALA A 221 19.43 2.42 14.91
CA ALA A 221 18.92 3.79 14.88
C ALA A 221 18.26 4.08 13.52
N LEU A 222 17.09 3.47 13.30
CA LEU A 222 16.34 3.54 12.04
C LEU A 222 15.04 4.34 12.20
N MET A 223 14.61 4.98 11.10
CA MET A 223 13.27 5.56 11.00
C MET A 223 12.21 4.45 10.95
N TRP A 224 10.96 4.75 11.29
CA TRP A 224 9.90 3.73 11.36
C TRP A 224 9.75 2.92 10.06
N HIS A 225 9.75 3.60 8.91
CA HIS A 225 9.66 2.95 7.60
C HIS A 225 10.90 2.10 7.26
N GLN A 226 12.08 2.50 7.72
CA GLN A 226 13.33 1.73 7.53
C GLN A 226 13.33 0.48 8.41
N ALA A 227 12.92 0.61 9.67
CA ALA A 227 12.74 -0.50 10.59
C ALA A 227 11.72 -1.52 10.04
N ARG A 228 10.60 -1.04 9.48
CA ARG A 228 9.63 -1.90 8.79
C ARG A 228 10.26 -2.71 7.65
N LYS A 229 10.97 -2.04 6.74
CA LYS A 229 11.68 -2.71 5.64
C LYS A 229 12.67 -3.75 6.13
N SER A 230 13.42 -3.45 7.19
CA SER A 230 14.34 -4.41 7.80
C SER A 230 13.64 -5.67 8.34
N CYS A 231 12.45 -5.54 8.93
CA CYS A 231 11.65 -6.70 9.33
C CYS A 231 11.10 -7.47 8.10
N GLN A 232 10.59 -6.76 7.09
CA GLN A 232 10.04 -7.37 5.87
C GLN A 232 11.08 -8.21 5.11
N GLN A 233 12.33 -7.73 5.04
CA GLN A 233 13.46 -8.46 4.46
C GLN A 233 13.69 -9.82 5.13
N GLN A 234 13.26 -9.97 6.38
CA GLN A 234 13.41 -11.18 7.20
C GLN A 234 12.15 -12.06 7.23
N ASN A 235 11.18 -11.87 6.31
CA ASN A 235 9.85 -12.51 6.35
C ASN A 235 9.09 -12.24 7.65
N ALA A 236 9.32 -11.07 8.23
CA ALA A 236 8.66 -10.62 9.43
C ALA A 236 7.93 -9.30 9.16
N GLU A 237 7.27 -8.78 10.18
CA GLU A 237 6.73 -7.43 10.17
C GLU A 237 7.14 -6.75 11.48
N LEU A 238 7.01 -5.41 11.55
CA LEU A 238 7.12 -4.73 12.84
C LEU A 238 6.17 -5.34 13.87
N LEU A 239 6.60 -5.32 15.12
CA LEU A 239 5.88 -5.92 16.23
C LEU A 239 4.42 -5.47 16.30
N SER A 240 3.51 -6.44 16.30
CA SER A 240 2.12 -6.26 16.71
C SER A 240 1.89 -6.89 18.07
N ILE A 241 1.17 -6.20 18.96
CA ILE A 241 0.81 -6.72 20.29
C ILE A 241 -0.71 -6.86 20.34
N THR A 242 -1.17 -8.11 20.32
CA THR A 242 -2.60 -8.42 20.18
C THR A 242 -3.22 -9.04 21.42
N ASP A 243 -2.40 -9.45 22.38
CA ASP A 243 -2.82 -10.14 23.60
C ASP A 243 -1.98 -9.73 24.83
N ILE A 244 -2.56 -9.94 26.02
CA ILE A 244 -1.95 -9.59 27.31
C ILE A 244 -0.72 -10.46 27.60
N HIS A 245 -0.73 -11.74 27.22
CA HIS A 245 0.44 -12.62 27.35
C HIS A 245 1.62 -12.08 26.55
N GLU A 246 1.37 -11.70 25.29
CA GLU A 246 2.39 -11.13 24.40
C GLU A 246 3.00 -9.85 24.99
N GLN A 247 2.18 -8.93 25.51
CA GLN A 247 2.68 -7.73 26.18
C GLN A 247 3.55 -8.04 27.41
N THR A 248 3.16 -9.05 28.20
CA THR A 248 3.91 -9.46 29.40
C THR A 248 5.25 -10.06 29.00
N TYR A 249 5.26 -10.96 28.02
CA TYR A 249 6.47 -11.57 27.48
C TYR A 249 7.45 -10.53 26.92
N LEU A 250 6.95 -9.55 26.16
CA LEU A 250 7.77 -8.48 25.58
C LEU A 250 8.32 -7.53 26.64
N LYS A 251 7.57 -7.29 27.71
CA LYS A 251 8.04 -6.47 28.83
C LYS A 251 9.27 -7.11 29.48
N ASP A 252 9.24 -8.42 29.70
CA ASP A 252 10.35 -9.15 30.29
C ASP A 252 11.53 -9.25 29.29
N LEU A 253 11.24 -9.46 28.00
CA LEU A 253 12.27 -9.54 26.96
C LEU A 253 12.99 -8.20 26.70
N THR A 254 12.34 -7.09 26.99
CA THR A 254 12.90 -5.73 26.86
C THR A 254 13.47 -5.18 28.17
N GLU A 255 13.41 -5.95 29.25
CA GLU A 255 13.96 -5.56 30.55
C GLU A 255 15.49 -5.40 30.47
N GLY A 256 15.98 -4.17 30.68
CA GLY A 256 17.40 -3.81 30.52
C GLY A 256 17.73 -3.09 29.20
N THR A 257 16.74 -2.79 28.36
CA THR A 257 16.92 -1.83 27.25
C THR A 257 16.60 -0.41 27.71
N ASP A 258 17.51 0.54 27.48
CA ASP A 258 17.39 1.93 27.97
C ASP A 258 16.75 2.89 26.92
N SER A 259 16.20 2.37 25.84
CA SER A 259 15.69 3.20 24.73
C SER A 259 14.37 2.68 24.20
N ALA A 260 13.51 3.60 23.79
CA ALA A 260 12.25 3.28 23.14
C ALA A 260 12.49 2.56 21.80
N LEU A 261 11.60 1.62 21.47
CA LEU A 261 11.72 0.75 20.30
C LEU A 261 10.49 0.91 19.41
N TRP A 262 10.69 1.04 18.10
CA TRP A 262 9.60 1.05 17.13
C TRP A 262 8.81 -0.26 17.17
N ILE A 263 7.48 -0.09 17.14
CA ILE A 263 6.50 -1.16 16.96
C ILE A 263 5.61 -0.85 15.76
N GLY A 264 4.81 -1.81 15.32
CA GLY A 264 4.02 -1.70 14.09
C GLY A 264 2.77 -0.83 14.19
N LEU A 265 2.44 -0.31 15.38
CA LEU A 265 1.23 0.48 15.61
C LEU A 265 1.43 1.88 15.04
N ASN A 266 0.50 2.32 14.20
CA ASN A 266 0.60 3.58 13.48
C ASN A 266 -0.78 4.19 13.15
N ARG A 267 -0.78 5.45 12.72
CA ARG A 267 -1.93 6.20 12.21
C ARG A 267 -1.58 6.87 10.87
N LEU A 268 -0.95 6.11 9.98
CA LEU A 268 -0.50 6.60 8.67
C LEU A 268 -1.67 6.75 7.68
N ASP A 269 -2.75 5.97 7.84
CA ASP A 269 -4.05 6.27 7.23
C ASP A 269 -4.69 7.46 7.97
N LEU A 270 -4.63 8.64 7.36
CA LEU A 270 -5.16 9.88 7.92
C LEU A 270 -6.70 9.90 8.04
N ARG A 271 -7.40 8.90 7.50
CA ARG A 271 -8.87 8.79 7.54
C ARG A 271 -9.36 7.84 8.64
N SER A 272 -8.51 6.95 9.15
CA SER A 272 -8.85 5.98 10.20
C SER A 272 -8.13 6.24 11.52
N GLY A 273 -8.50 5.45 12.53
CA GLY A 273 -7.83 5.41 13.83
C GLY A 273 -6.51 4.63 13.77
N TRP A 274 -6.02 4.26 14.95
CA TRP A 274 -4.78 3.48 15.11
C TRP A 274 -4.94 2.06 14.57
N GLU A 275 -3.92 1.57 13.87
CA GLU A 275 -3.88 0.22 13.31
C GLU A 275 -2.48 -0.39 13.39
N TRP A 276 -2.41 -1.73 13.46
CA TRP A 276 -1.16 -2.45 13.33
C TRP A 276 -0.83 -2.65 11.86
N ILE A 277 0.40 -2.31 11.49
CA ILE A 277 0.92 -2.67 10.19
C ILE A 277 0.98 -4.20 10.02
N GLY A 278 0.75 -4.70 8.82
CA GLY A 278 0.63 -6.14 8.54
C GLY A 278 -0.73 -6.76 8.91
N GLY A 279 -1.75 -5.94 9.19
CA GLY A 279 -3.15 -6.36 9.24
C GLY A 279 -3.60 -7.06 10.53
N ASN A 280 -2.78 -7.04 11.59
CA ASN A 280 -3.22 -7.55 12.89
C ASN A 280 -4.29 -6.62 13.52
N PRO A 281 -5.29 -7.15 14.24
CA PRO A 281 -6.35 -6.34 14.82
C PRO A 281 -5.84 -5.50 16.00
N PHE A 282 -6.15 -4.21 16.00
CA PHE A 282 -5.90 -3.30 17.13
C PHE A 282 -6.99 -3.47 18.19
N ARG A 283 -6.94 -4.60 18.90
CA ARG A 283 -7.94 -4.99 19.93
C ARG A 283 -7.45 -4.85 21.37
N TYR A 284 -6.15 -4.71 21.57
CA TYR A 284 -5.52 -4.59 22.88
C TYR A 284 -4.85 -3.23 22.97
N LEU A 285 -5.07 -2.52 24.09
CA LEU A 285 -4.53 -1.19 24.33
C LEU A 285 -3.61 -1.19 25.56
N ASN A 286 -2.42 -0.61 25.42
CA ASN A 286 -1.49 -0.42 26.53
C ASN A 286 -0.71 0.91 26.44
N TRP A 287 -1.43 1.99 26.09
CA TRP A 287 -0.87 3.33 26.03
C TRP A 287 -0.29 3.78 27.40
N ALA A 288 0.77 4.58 27.33
CA ALA A 288 1.31 5.31 28.47
C ALA A 288 0.42 6.52 28.83
N PRO A 289 0.44 6.99 30.09
CA PRO A 289 -0.27 8.21 30.46
C PRO A 289 0.10 9.38 29.54
N GLY A 290 -0.90 10.09 29.01
CA GLY A 290 -0.73 11.19 28.05
C GLY A 290 -0.53 10.75 26.59
N SER A 291 -0.56 9.43 26.30
CA SER A 291 -0.52 8.87 24.95
C SER A 291 -1.84 8.19 24.58
N PRO A 292 -2.25 8.21 23.30
CA PRO A 292 -1.61 8.92 22.21
C PRO A 292 -1.82 10.45 22.35
N SER A 293 -0.75 11.21 22.15
CA SER A 293 -0.79 12.67 22.16
C SER A 293 -1.52 13.20 20.91
N PRO A 294 -2.26 14.31 21.00
CA PRO A 294 -3.07 14.84 19.89
C PRO A 294 -2.26 15.52 18.78
N GLU A 295 -0.94 15.61 18.89
CA GLU A 295 -0.07 16.26 17.91
C GLU A 295 -0.14 15.59 16.54
N SER A 296 -0.39 16.37 15.48
CA SER A 296 -0.68 15.82 14.14
C SER A 296 0.49 15.09 13.48
N GLY A 297 1.74 15.41 13.85
CA GLY A 297 2.95 14.78 13.32
C GLY A 297 3.36 13.44 13.98
N LYS A 298 2.76 13.08 15.11
CA LYS A 298 3.13 11.88 15.88
C LYS A 298 2.28 10.67 15.49
N LEU A 299 2.63 10.06 14.36
CA LEU A 299 1.84 9.01 13.69
C LEU A 299 2.33 7.59 13.92
N CYS A 300 3.50 7.39 14.54
CA CYS A 300 4.10 6.07 14.73
C CYS A 300 4.27 5.78 16.22
N ALA A 301 3.99 4.55 16.65
CA ALA A 301 4.10 4.18 18.05
C ALA A 301 5.44 3.52 18.40
N VAL A 302 5.90 3.78 19.61
CA VAL A 302 7.04 3.12 20.25
C VAL A 302 6.56 2.32 21.46
N LEU A 303 7.25 1.21 21.74
CA LEU A 303 7.23 0.57 23.05
C LEU A 303 8.38 1.14 23.86
N ASN A 304 8.08 1.71 25.04
CA ASN A 304 9.09 2.37 25.87
C ASN A 304 9.35 1.57 27.16
N PRO A 305 10.53 0.90 27.26
CA PRO A 305 10.93 0.13 28.45
C PRO A 305 10.93 0.96 29.75
N GLU A 306 11.32 2.23 29.70
CA GLU A 306 11.33 3.13 30.88
C GLU A 306 9.93 3.31 31.47
N THR A 307 8.89 3.19 30.64
CA THR A 307 7.48 3.26 31.05
C THR A 307 6.87 1.88 31.28
N LYS A 308 7.68 0.87 31.63
CA LYS A 308 7.28 -0.53 31.81
C LYS A 308 6.68 -1.13 30.53
N ALA A 309 7.35 -0.89 29.40
CA ALA A 309 6.95 -1.35 28.06
C ALA A 309 5.55 -0.89 27.60
N LYS A 310 5.09 0.28 28.09
CA LYS A 310 3.89 0.96 27.61
C LYS A 310 4.14 1.71 26.31
N TRP A 311 3.07 2.03 25.60
CA TRP A 311 3.15 2.60 24.25
C TRP A 311 3.04 4.12 24.25
N GLN A 312 3.80 4.78 23.37
CA GLN A 312 3.75 6.23 23.14
C GLN A 312 3.76 6.48 21.63
N ASN A 313 3.20 7.60 21.15
CA ASN A 313 3.27 7.97 19.74
C ASN A 313 4.24 9.13 19.49
N TRP A 314 5.14 8.94 18.53
CA TRP A 314 6.28 9.81 18.21
C TRP A 314 6.29 10.11 16.70
N GLU A 315 7.14 11.05 16.26
CA GLU A 315 7.31 11.31 14.82
C GLU A 315 8.03 10.14 14.15
N CYS A 316 7.49 9.66 13.02
CA CYS A 316 8.00 8.47 12.32
C CYS A 316 9.45 8.57 11.83
N ASP A 317 9.98 9.80 11.72
CA ASP A 317 11.33 10.11 11.24
C ASP A 317 12.39 10.06 12.36
N GLN A 318 11.99 9.83 13.62
CA GLN A 318 12.94 9.61 14.71
C GLN A 318 13.74 8.31 14.46
N LYS A 319 15.01 8.32 14.83
CA LYS A 319 15.91 7.17 14.65
C LYS A 319 16.01 6.39 15.95
N LEU A 320 15.38 5.21 15.98
CA LEU A 320 15.29 4.37 17.17
C LEU A 320 15.64 2.91 16.85
N GLY A 321 15.79 2.10 17.90
CA GLY A 321 15.75 0.65 17.79
C GLY A 321 14.33 0.18 17.42
N TYR A 322 14.18 -1.10 17.11
CA TYR A 322 12.89 -1.65 16.65
C TYR A 322 12.73 -3.12 17.00
N ILE A 323 11.49 -3.61 16.96
CA ILE A 323 11.18 -5.02 17.21
C ILE A 323 10.47 -5.62 15.99
N CYS A 324 11.01 -6.73 15.48
CA CYS A 324 10.36 -7.53 14.45
C CYS A 324 9.62 -8.72 15.07
N LYS A 325 8.49 -9.10 14.47
CA LYS A 325 7.67 -10.26 14.83
C LYS A 325 7.46 -11.15 13.61
N LYS A 326 7.80 -12.43 13.74
CA LYS A 326 7.61 -13.46 12.71
C LYS A 326 6.67 -14.55 13.23
N ARG A 327 5.66 -14.89 12.43
CA ARG A 327 4.73 -15.98 12.72
C ARG A 327 4.62 -16.89 11.49
N ASN A 328 4.74 -18.20 11.71
CA ASN A 328 4.47 -19.17 10.66
C ASN A 328 2.95 -19.29 10.51
N PHE A 329 2.40 -18.73 9.43
CA PHE A 329 0.98 -18.87 9.12
C PHE A 329 0.72 -20.24 8.48
N THR A 330 -0.13 -21.04 9.11
CA THR A 330 -0.84 -22.13 8.43
C THR A 330 -2.07 -21.52 7.76
N SER A 331 -2.11 -21.53 6.43
CA SER A 331 -3.27 -21.06 5.66
C SER A 331 -4.52 -21.84 6.06
N VAL A 332 -5.56 -21.14 6.51
CA VAL A 332 -6.88 -21.73 6.73
C VAL A 332 -7.50 -22.05 5.37
N PRO A 333 -8.07 -23.25 5.16
CA PRO A 333 -8.75 -23.57 3.92
C PRO A 333 -9.98 -22.66 3.74
N SER A 334 -10.06 -21.98 2.60
CA SER A 334 -11.29 -21.33 2.16
C SER A 334 -12.28 -22.43 1.80
N GLY A 335 -13.30 -22.61 2.64
CA GLY A 335 -14.39 -23.56 2.40
C GLY A 335 -15.28 -23.06 1.26
N ASP A 336 -15.71 -23.98 0.41
CA ASP A 336 -16.65 -23.70 -0.67
C ASP A 336 -18.02 -23.34 -0.07
N ILE A 337 -18.51 -22.13 -0.34
CA ILE A 337 -19.75 -21.61 0.25
C ILE A 337 -20.89 -21.86 -0.74
N GLY A 338 -21.73 -22.85 -0.41
CA GLY A 338 -22.99 -23.10 -1.11
C GLY A 338 -24.02 -21.97 -0.92
N PRO A 339 -25.14 -22.00 -1.67
CA PRO A 339 -26.18 -20.98 -1.58
C PRO A 339 -26.82 -20.96 -0.19
N VAL A 340 -26.83 -19.78 0.43
CA VAL A 340 -27.33 -19.52 1.77
C VAL A 340 -28.73 -18.92 1.74
N THR A 341 -29.65 -19.48 2.53
CA THR A 341 -31.01 -18.96 2.72
C THR A 341 -31.16 -18.29 4.09
N CYS A 342 -31.69 -17.08 4.11
CA CYS A 342 -31.93 -16.29 5.31
C CYS A 342 -33.44 -16.11 5.59
N PRO A 343 -33.84 -15.93 6.86
CA PRO A 343 -35.22 -15.58 7.19
C PRO A 343 -35.63 -14.23 6.57
N ASP A 344 -36.94 -14.00 6.45
CA ASP A 344 -37.48 -12.75 5.90
C ASP A 344 -36.96 -11.51 6.65
N GLY A 345 -36.53 -10.51 5.89
CA GLY A 345 -35.94 -9.28 6.42
C GLY A 345 -34.48 -9.38 6.86
N TRP A 346 -33.83 -10.54 6.67
CA TRP A 346 -32.39 -10.71 6.86
C TRP A 346 -31.67 -10.74 5.51
N VAL A 347 -30.50 -10.12 5.46
CA VAL A 347 -29.68 -10.02 4.25
C VAL A 347 -28.57 -11.08 4.31
N PRO A 348 -28.47 -11.99 3.32
CA PRO A 348 -27.40 -12.98 3.26
C PRO A 348 -26.06 -12.35 2.85
N TYR A 349 -24.99 -12.78 3.49
CA TYR A 349 -23.63 -12.53 3.04
C TYR A 349 -22.71 -13.70 3.43
N ILE A 350 -22.07 -14.30 2.43
CA ILE A 350 -21.22 -15.50 2.57
C ILE A 350 -22.00 -16.60 3.31
N ASP A 351 -21.66 -16.88 4.56
CA ASP A 351 -22.16 -17.96 5.40
C ASP A 351 -23.00 -17.44 6.59
N HIS A 352 -23.48 -16.19 6.51
CA HIS A 352 -24.23 -15.53 7.59
C HIS A 352 -25.41 -14.70 7.06
N CYS A 353 -26.33 -14.38 7.96
CA CYS A 353 -27.47 -13.50 7.74
C CYS A 353 -27.37 -12.29 8.67
N TYR A 354 -27.62 -11.09 8.15
CA TYR A 354 -27.49 -9.83 8.88
C TYR A 354 -28.78 -9.02 8.86
N LYS A 355 -29.03 -8.24 9.91
CA LYS A 355 -30.18 -7.33 9.98
C LYS A 355 -29.87 -6.10 10.83
N ILE A 356 -30.25 -4.92 10.33
CA ILE A 356 -30.18 -3.66 11.08
C ILE A 356 -31.51 -3.42 11.78
N PHE A 357 -31.43 -3.07 13.05
CA PHE A 357 -32.54 -2.57 13.84
C PHE A 357 -32.28 -1.10 14.15
N ARG A 358 -33.18 -0.23 13.65
CA ARG A 358 -33.10 1.24 13.83
C ARG A 358 -33.74 1.72 15.13
N GLU A 359 -34.42 0.83 15.86
CA GLU A 359 -34.85 1.12 17.22
C GLU A 359 -33.63 1.31 18.12
N THR A 360 -33.63 2.37 18.95
CA THR A 360 -32.46 2.70 19.75
C THR A 360 -32.51 2.05 21.12
N LYS A 361 -31.46 1.29 21.45
CA LYS A 361 -31.32 0.53 22.70
C LYS A 361 -29.93 0.73 23.29
N ALA A 362 -29.80 0.54 24.60
CA ALA A 362 -28.47 0.39 25.21
C ALA A 362 -27.80 -0.89 24.68
N TRP A 363 -26.48 -1.00 24.76
CA TRP A 363 -25.75 -2.12 24.17
C TRP A 363 -26.22 -3.50 24.68
N GLU A 364 -26.39 -3.64 25.99
CA GLU A 364 -26.89 -4.89 26.63
C GLU A 364 -28.33 -5.23 26.22
N GLU A 365 -29.18 -4.22 26.11
CA GLU A 365 -30.56 -4.37 25.64
C GLU A 365 -30.60 -4.80 24.16
N ALA A 366 -29.70 -4.24 23.34
CA ALA A 366 -29.53 -4.59 21.93
C ALA A 366 -29.03 -6.02 21.76
N LEU A 367 -28.04 -6.45 22.57
CA LEU A 367 -27.56 -7.83 22.61
C LEU A 367 -28.69 -8.81 22.94
N THR A 368 -29.44 -8.53 24.01
CA THR A 368 -30.61 -9.32 24.39
C THR A 368 -31.65 -9.36 23.27
N SER A 369 -31.82 -8.25 22.55
CA SER A 369 -32.73 -8.16 21.40
C SER A 369 -32.30 -9.08 20.25
N CYS A 370 -31.01 -9.10 19.89
CA CYS A 370 -30.47 -10.03 18.89
C CYS A 370 -30.61 -11.50 19.35
N GLN A 371 -30.35 -11.79 20.62
CA GLN A 371 -30.48 -13.15 21.16
C GLN A 371 -31.92 -13.68 21.08
N LYS A 372 -32.92 -12.84 21.31
CA LYS A 372 -34.34 -13.20 21.14
C LYS A 372 -34.68 -13.60 19.70
N GLU A 373 -33.98 -13.06 18.72
CA GLU A 373 -34.12 -13.40 17.29
C GLU A 373 -33.28 -14.63 16.89
N GLY A 374 -32.64 -15.33 17.84
CA GLY A 374 -31.74 -16.45 17.56
C GLY A 374 -30.45 -16.01 16.87
N SER A 375 -29.97 -14.82 17.20
CA SER A 375 -28.79 -14.16 16.62
C SER A 375 -27.91 -13.55 17.72
N HIS A 376 -26.81 -12.90 17.38
CA HIS A 376 -26.01 -12.09 18.30
C HIS A 376 -25.76 -10.71 17.67
N LEU A 377 -25.25 -9.75 18.45
CA LEU A 377 -24.70 -8.53 17.86
C LEU A 377 -23.58 -8.89 16.88
N ALA A 378 -23.52 -8.17 15.76
CA ALA A 378 -22.67 -8.58 14.65
C ALA A 378 -21.18 -8.52 15.02
N SER A 379 -20.49 -9.64 14.80
CA SER A 379 -19.03 -9.70 14.66
C SER A 379 -18.61 -9.38 13.23
N ILE A 380 -17.41 -8.82 13.06
CA ILE A 380 -16.83 -8.48 11.75
C ILE A 380 -15.42 -9.09 11.68
N GLN A 381 -15.18 -9.94 10.69
CA GLN A 381 -13.99 -10.78 10.62
C GLN A 381 -13.05 -10.41 9.47
N SER A 382 -13.52 -9.62 8.49
CA SER A 382 -12.72 -9.21 7.33
C SER A 382 -13.15 -7.85 6.75
N LEU A 383 -12.31 -7.32 5.86
CA LEU A 383 -12.58 -6.10 5.09
C LEU A 383 -13.79 -6.28 4.16
N GLU A 384 -13.97 -7.46 3.56
CA GLU A 384 -15.09 -7.76 2.68
C GLU A 384 -16.43 -7.77 3.44
N GLU A 385 -16.44 -8.33 4.66
CA GLU A 385 -17.62 -8.30 5.55
C GLU A 385 -17.95 -6.86 5.99
N HIS A 386 -16.93 -6.08 6.38
CA HIS A 386 -17.10 -4.67 6.70
C HIS A 386 -17.65 -3.88 5.49
N SER A 387 -17.13 -4.16 4.30
CA SER A 387 -17.56 -3.55 3.05
C SER A 387 -19.01 -3.91 2.70
N PHE A 388 -19.44 -5.14 2.98
CA PHE A 388 -20.84 -5.56 2.88
C PHE A 388 -21.74 -4.75 3.82
N MET A 389 -21.33 -4.56 5.08
CA MET A 389 -22.13 -3.82 6.06
C MET A 389 -22.40 -2.37 5.63
N VAL A 390 -21.38 -1.68 5.11
CA VAL A 390 -21.50 -0.26 4.73
C VAL A 390 -22.15 -0.05 3.35
N SER A 391 -22.18 -1.07 2.48
CA SER A 391 -22.72 -0.94 1.12
C SER A 391 -24.10 -1.58 0.95
N ARG A 392 -24.32 -2.81 1.42
CA ARG A 392 -25.52 -3.61 1.10
C ARG A 392 -26.53 -3.70 2.22
N LEU A 393 -26.12 -3.49 3.47
CA LEU A 393 -27.00 -3.70 4.62
C LEU A 393 -27.99 -2.54 4.85
N GLY A 394 -27.97 -1.52 4.00
CA GLY A 394 -28.86 -0.36 4.11
C GLY A 394 -28.39 0.65 5.17
N TYR A 395 -27.08 0.74 5.39
CA TYR A 395 -26.44 1.83 6.12
C TYR A 395 -26.71 3.16 5.40
N ILE A 396 -27.35 4.11 6.09
CA ILE A 396 -27.78 5.38 5.49
C ILE A 396 -26.73 6.46 5.72
N MET A 397 -26.33 7.13 4.64
CA MET A 397 -25.54 8.36 4.66
C MET A 397 -26.27 9.49 3.92
N TYR A 398 -26.18 10.69 4.47
CA TYR A 398 -26.65 11.96 3.90
C TYR A 398 -26.27 12.18 2.43
N PHE A 399 -27.29 12.47 1.59
CA PHE A 399 -27.10 13.37 0.44
C PHE A 399 -27.99 14.63 0.54
N HIS A 400 -29.13 14.62 1.26
CA HIS A 400 -29.91 15.82 1.59
C HIS A 400 -30.76 15.58 2.87
N VAL A 401 -30.88 16.57 3.79
CA VAL A 401 -31.86 16.73 4.93
C VAL A 401 -31.43 16.50 6.42
N LEU A 402 -30.78 17.43 7.10
CA LEU A 402 -30.88 17.74 8.58
C LEU A 402 -31.28 16.70 9.70
N GLU A 403 -30.98 15.40 9.66
CA GLU A 403 -31.07 14.43 10.79
C GLU A 403 -29.74 13.64 10.99
N PRO A 404 -29.46 12.88 12.09
CA PRO A 404 -28.10 12.35 12.34
C PRO A 404 -27.71 11.08 11.55
N THR A 405 -26.40 10.86 11.35
CA THR A 405 -25.80 9.66 10.75
C THR A 405 -26.12 8.39 11.55
N ASP A 406 -26.18 7.24 10.86
CA ASP A 406 -26.35 5.94 11.50
C ASP A 406 -25.26 5.72 12.58
N LYS A 407 -25.71 5.44 13.80
CA LYS A 407 -24.91 4.95 14.92
C LYS A 407 -25.46 3.59 15.28
N LEU A 408 -24.70 2.54 14.99
CA LEU A 408 -25.19 1.17 15.11
C LEU A 408 -24.23 0.34 15.98
N TRP A 409 -24.73 -0.17 17.11
CA TRP A 409 -24.01 -1.11 17.95
C TRP A 409 -23.60 -2.36 17.18
N ILE A 410 -22.36 -2.78 17.42
CA ILE A 410 -21.80 -4.07 17.01
C ILE A 410 -21.38 -4.85 18.25
N GLY A 411 -20.99 -6.11 18.07
CA GLY A 411 -20.74 -7.01 19.20
C GLY A 411 -19.43 -6.80 19.95
N LEU A 412 -18.57 -5.87 19.53
CA LEU A 412 -17.23 -5.68 20.09
C LEU A 412 -17.33 -4.90 21.41
N ASN A 413 -16.65 -5.40 22.45
CA ASN A 413 -16.65 -4.82 23.79
C ASN A 413 -15.42 -5.26 24.60
N ASP A 414 -15.07 -4.57 25.67
CA ASP A 414 -13.98 -4.94 26.60
C ASP A 414 -14.46 -5.16 28.05
N HIS A 415 -15.74 -5.51 28.24
CA HIS A 415 -16.37 -5.72 29.55
C HIS A 415 -15.66 -6.75 30.45
N LYS A 416 -15.10 -7.81 29.85
CA LYS A 416 -14.44 -8.87 30.62
C LYS A 416 -13.09 -8.41 31.16
N VAL A 417 -12.34 -7.69 30.33
CA VAL A 417 -10.99 -7.22 30.63
C VAL A 417 -10.81 -5.87 29.94
N GLN A 418 -10.77 -4.80 30.75
CA GLN A 418 -10.59 -3.45 30.24
C GLN A 418 -9.37 -3.38 29.31
N MET A 419 -9.49 -2.61 28.22
CA MET A 419 -8.47 -2.42 27.19
C MET A 419 -8.20 -3.68 26.35
N TYR A 420 -9.03 -4.72 26.46
CA TYR A 420 -8.95 -5.94 25.66
C TYR A 420 -10.32 -6.27 25.04
N PHE A 421 -10.49 -5.88 23.77
CA PHE A 421 -11.73 -6.02 23.05
C PHE A 421 -11.96 -7.45 22.54
N GLU A 422 -13.17 -7.97 22.79
CA GLU A 422 -13.66 -9.29 22.37
C GLU A 422 -15.05 -9.17 21.71
N TRP A 423 -15.38 -10.13 20.84
CA TRP A 423 -16.74 -10.23 20.30
C TRP A 423 -17.68 -10.90 21.31
N SER A 424 -18.87 -10.34 21.47
CA SER A 424 -19.95 -10.90 22.31
C SER A 424 -20.42 -12.30 21.89
N ASP A 425 -20.22 -12.68 20.62
CA ASP A 425 -20.52 -14.02 20.10
C ASP A 425 -19.40 -15.05 20.31
N GLY A 426 -18.27 -14.64 20.92
CA GLY A 426 -17.12 -15.48 21.20
C GLY A 426 -16.23 -15.78 19.98
N THR A 427 -16.52 -15.21 18.81
CA THR A 427 -15.64 -15.35 17.65
C THR A 427 -14.32 -14.59 17.88
N PRO A 428 -13.19 -15.06 17.32
CA PRO A 428 -11.92 -14.37 17.48
C PRO A 428 -11.95 -13.01 16.77
N VAL A 429 -11.38 -11.98 17.42
CA VAL A 429 -11.18 -10.68 16.77
C VAL A 429 -10.00 -10.81 15.82
N THR A 430 -10.29 -10.84 14.52
CA THR A 430 -9.32 -10.96 13.41
C THR A 430 -9.18 -9.69 12.58
N TYR A 431 -10.13 -8.76 12.71
CA TYR A 431 -10.19 -7.52 11.94
C TYR A 431 -10.67 -6.38 12.85
N THR A 432 -10.11 -5.19 12.65
CA THR A 432 -10.54 -3.95 13.30
C THR A 432 -10.38 -2.78 12.35
N LYS A 433 -11.36 -1.88 12.27
CA LYS A 433 -11.21 -0.61 11.52
C LYS A 433 -11.80 0.55 12.31
N TRP A 434 -10.94 1.17 13.11
CA TRP A 434 -11.31 2.23 14.02
C TRP A 434 -11.50 3.57 13.31
N HIS A 435 -12.42 4.37 13.84
CA HIS A 435 -12.66 5.74 13.43
C HIS A 435 -11.50 6.63 13.91
N LEU A 436 -11.26 7.74 13.22
CA LEU A 436 -10.24 8.70 13.63
C LEU A 436 -10.46 9.13 15.09
N GLY A 437 -9.40 9.03 15.89
CA GLY A 437 -9.40 9.34 17.33
C GLY A 437 -9.73 8.17 18.24
N GLU A 438 -10.25 7.06 17.69
CA GLU A 438 -10.70 5.90 18.46
C GLU A 438 -9.71 4.72 18.29
N PRO A 439 -9.70 3.75 19.22
CA PRO A 439 -10.36 3.78 20.52
C PRO A 439 -9.73 4.80 21.47
N SER A 440 -10.56 5.51 22.24
CA SER A 440 -10.10 6.58 23.12
C SER A 440 -9.55 6.01 24.44
N PRO A 441 -8.28 6.30 24.82
CA PRO A 441 -7.72 5.78 26.08
C PRO A 441 -8.06 6.65 27.29
N THR A 442 -8.63 7.82 27.06
CA THR A 442 -9.04 8.76 28.11
C THR A 442 -10.54 8.64 28.31
N ASN A 443 -10.99 8.17 29.49
CA ASN A 443 -12.07 8.82 30.23
C ASN A 443 -12.29 8.24 31.64
N ASN A 444 -12.75 9.11 32.53
CA ASN A 444 -13.27 8.81 33.87
C ASN A 444 -14.55 7.93 33.86
N ARG A 445 -14.93 7.36 32.71
CA ARG A 445 -16.01 6.39 32.52
C ARG A 445 -15.55 5.36 31.47
N PRO A 446 -15.76 4.05 31.70
CA PRO A 446 -15.39 3.03 30.73
C PRO A 446 -16.29 3.13 29.48
N GLU A 447 -15.72 3.46 28.32
CA GLU A 447 -16.42 3.42 27.03
C GLU A 447 -16.28 2.01 26.44
N ASP A 448 -16.92 1.03 27.06
CA ASP A 448 -16.58 -0.38 26.85
C ASP A 448 -17.26 -1.03 25.63
N CYS A 449 -18.13 -0.31 24.94
CA CYS A 449 -18.97 -0.83 23.88
C CYS A 449 -18.67 -0.15 22.55
N VAL A 450 -18.76 -0.89 21.45
CA VAL A 450 -18.36 -0.37 20.14
C VAL A 450 -19.55 -0.24 19.19
N LEU A 451 -19.60 0.89 18.49
CA LEU A 451 -20.56 1.14 17.41
C LEU A 451 -19.87 1.49 16.10
N ILE A 452 -20.58 1.30 15.00
CA ILE A 452 -20.23 1.82 13.68
C ILE A 452 -20.80 3.24 13.55
N LYS A 453 -19.97 4.19 13.10
CA LYS A 453 -20.38 5.57 12.80
C LYS A 453 -19.64 6.16 11.59
N GLY A 454 -20.17 7.29 11.12
CA GLY A 454 -19.51 8.13 10.13
C GLY A 454 -19.60 7.59 8.71
N GLN A 455 -19.05 8.33 7.75
CA GLN A 455 -19.31 8.03 6.34
C GLN A 455 -18.70 6.70 5.85
N ASN A 456 -17.59 6.28 6.44
CA ASN A 456 -16.90 5.04 6.08
C ASN A 456 -17.36 3.84 6.92
N GLY A 457 -18.29 4.06 7.87
CA GLY A 457 -18.73 3.04 8.82
C GLY A 457 -17.58 2.51 9.69
N TYR A 458 -16.67 3.38 10.12
CA TYR A 458 -15.60 3.00 11.04
C TYR A 458 -16.08 2.92 12.49
N TRP A 459 -15.29 2.25 13.32
CA TRP A 459 -15.73 1.83 14.64
C TRP A 459 -15.33 2.86 15.70
N ALA A 460 -16.18 3.06 16.69
CA ALA A 460 -15.87 3.90 17.83
C ALA A 460 -16.30 3.18 19.10
N ASP A 461 -15.41 3.14 20.07
CA ASP A 461 -15.78 2.91 21.46
C ASP A 461 -16.73 4.02 21.92
N TYR A 462 -17.65 3.64 22.79
CA TYR A 462 -18.73 4.49 23.23
C TYR A 462 -19.34 3.99 24.54
N VAL A 463 -19.94 4.91 25.27
CA VAL A 463 -20.65 4.64 26.53
C VAL A 463 -21.83 3.68 26.30
N CYS A 464 -21.77 2.49 26.89
CA CYS A 464 -22.71 1.38 26.70
C CYS A 464 -24.18 1.71 27.02
N GLU A 465 -24.43 2.59 27.99
CA GLU A 465 -25.79 2.98 28.40
C GLU A 465 -26.46 3.96 27.44
N LYS A 466 -25.72 4.50 26.47
CA LYS A 466 -26.30 5.36 25.44
C LYS A 466 -27.14 4.52 24.48
N LYS A 467 -28.20 5.11 23.97
CA LYS A 467 -29.10 4.44 23.02
C LYS A 467 -28.62 4.65 21.60
N ALA A 468 -28.48 3.56 20.84
CA ALA A 468 -28.17 3.57 19.42
C ALA A 468 -28.93 2.43 18.71
N GLY A 469 -29.03 2.48 17.38
CA GLY A 469 -29.48 1.32 16.61
C GLY A 469 -28.48 0.18 16.74
N TYR A 470 -28.74 -0.97 16.14
CA TYR A 470 -27.83 -2.12 16.29
C TYR A 470 -27.92 -3.10 15.13
N ILE A 471 -26.85 -3.86 14.93
CA ILE A 471 -26.74 -4.86 13.86
C ILE A 471 -26.68 -6.25 14.49
N CYS A 472 -27.58 -7.14 14.05
CA CYS A 472 -27.55 -8.55 14.44
C CYS A 472 -26.98 -9.42 13.32
N LYS A 473 -26.26 -10.49 13.69
CA LYS A 473 -25.69 -11.53 12.82
C LYS A 473 -26.11 -12.91 13.30
N ARG A 474 -26.47 -13.80 12.37
CA ARG A 474 -26.80 -15.20 12.66
C ARG A 474 -26.30 -16.14 11.58
N LYS A 475 -26.17 -17.41 11.94
CA LYS A 475 -25.99 -18.50 10.97
C LYS A 475 -27.26 -18.67 10.12
N PRO A 476 -27.11 -19.12 8.87
CA PRO A 476 -28.23 -19.35 7.97
C PRO A 476 -29.04 -20.57 8.36
N ILE A 477 -30.23 -20.67 7.78
CA ILE A 477 -31.12 -21.83 7.99
C ILE A 477 -30.67 -22.92 7.01
N SER A 478 -30.24 -24.08 7.53
CA SER A 478 -29.91 -25.24 6.71
C SER A 478 -31.16 -25.73 5.96
N GLN A 479 -31.23 -25.49 4.64
CA GLN A 479 -32.17 -26.19 3.76
C GLN A 479 -31.40 -27.03 2.73
N ILE A 480 -31.87 -28.27 2.54
CA ILE A 480 -31.49 -29.18 1.47
C ILE A 480 -32.31 -28.82 0.23
N THR A 481 -31.62 -28.54 -0.87
CA THR A 481 -32.06 -28.44 -2.27
C THR A 481 -33.45 -27.84 -2.55
N GLY A 482 -33.41 -26.63 -3.12
CA GLY A 482 -34.48 -26.00 -3.88
C GLY A 482 -33.99 -24.63 -4.31
N GLU A 483 -33.27 -24.56 -5.44
CA GLU A 483 -32.79 -23.29 -6.01
C GLU A 483 -33.96 -22.35 -6.27
N LYS A 484 -34.22 -21.44 -5.33
CA LYS A 484 -34.86 -20.18 -5.67
C LYS A 484 -33.74 -19.26 -6.12
N GLU A 485 -33.46 -19.24 -7.42
CA GLU A 485 -32.59 -18.24 -8.01
C GLU A 485 -33.10 -16.85 -7.61
N ILE A 486 -32.32 -16.14 -6.79
CA ILE A 486 -32.63 -14.76 -6.40
C ILE A 486 -32.36 -13.90 -7.63
N THR A 487 -33.40 -13.71 -8.46
CA THR A 487 -33.38 -12.74 -9.54
C THR A 487 -33.51 -11.34 -8.95
N ASP A 488 -32.43 -10.56 -8.99
CA ASP A 488 -32.44 -9.18 -8.54
C ASP A 488 -33.33 -8.33 -9.46
N ALA A 489 -34.28 -7.60 -8.88
CA ALA A 489 -35.28 -6.84 -9.65
C ALA A 489 -34.60 -5.84 -10.60
N GLY A 490 -34.90 -5.92 -11.90
CA GLY A 490 -34.32 -5.07 -12.94
C GLY A 490 -32.99 -5.57 -13.52
N CYS A 491 -32.43 -6.67 -13.00
CA CYS A 491 -31.19 -7.28 -13.49
C CYS A 491 -31.45 -8.59 -14.24
N LYS A 492 -30.50 -9.01 -15.08
CA LYS A 492 -30.49 -10.33 -15.71
C LYS A 492 -30.18 -11.42 -14.68
N ASN A 493 -30.51 -12.66 -14.99
CA ASN A 493 -30.18 -13.78 -14.11
C ASN A 493 -28.66 -13.89 -13.92
N GLY A 494 -28.21 -14.13 -12.69
CA GLY A 494 -26.78 -14.13 -12.33
C GLY A 494 -26.14 -12.75 -12.12
N TRP A 495 -26.85 -11.65 -12.38
CA TRP A 495 -26.39 -10.28 -12.11
C TRP A 495 -26.88 -9.79 -10.76
N ARG A 496 -26.01 -9.07 -10.04
CA ARG A 496 -26.30 -8.53 -8.69
C ARG A 496 -26.58 -7.03 -8.74
N ARG A 497 -27.71 -6.61 -8.18
CA ARG A 497 -28.10 -5.19 -8.16
C ARG A 497 -27.41 -4.43 -7.03
N TYR A 498 -26.89 -3.25 -7.36
CA TYR A 498 -26.47 -2.24 -6.40
C TYR A 498 -26.82 -0.85 -6.93
N GLY A 499 -27.64 -0.12 -6.17
CA GLY A 499 -28.21 1.16 -6.61
C GLY A 499 -29.01 1.04 -7.91
N THR A 500 -28.60 1.84 -8.90
CA THR A 500 -29.18 1.89 -10.25
C THR A 500 -28.50 0.94 -11.24
N TYR A 501 -27.48 0.19 -10.81
CA TYR A 501 -26.68 -0.67 -11.66
C TYR A 501 -26.81 -2.14 -11.27
N CYS A 502 -26.52 -3.00 -12.25
CA CYS A 502 -26.36 -4.44 -12.08
C CYS A 502 -24.91 -4.80 -12.41
N TYR A 503 -24.33 -5.71 -11.63
CA TYR A 503 -22.94 -6.14 -11.76
C TYR A 503 -22.86 -7.65 -11.98
N PHE A 504 -21.86 -8.09 -12.75
CA PHE A 504 -21.63 -9.49 -13.05
C PHE A 504 -20.15 -9.79 -13.03
N ILE A 505 -19.78 -10.98 -12.54
CA ILE A 505 -18.41 -11.46 -12.52
C ILE A 505 -18.22 -12.45 -13.67
N GLY A 506 -17.32 -12.13 -14.60
CA GLY A 506 -16.90 -13.04 -15.65
C GLY A 506 -16.23 -14.30 -15.07
N HIS A 507 -16.75 -15.48 -15.41
CA HIS A 507 -16.24 -16.75 -14.88
C HIS A 507 -14.96 -17.22 -15.56
N VAL A 508 -14.76 -16.85 -16.83
CA VAL A 508 -13.59 -17.24 -17.63
C VAL A 508 -12.57 -16.10 -17.58
N PRO A 509 -11.33 -16.33 -17.12
CA PRO A 509 -10.29 -15.33 -17.18
C PRO A 509 -9.99 -14.91 -18.62
N ALA A 510 -9.87 -13.59 -18.84
CA ALA A 510 -9.72 -12.99 -20.15
C ALA A 510 -8.73 -11.82 -20.11
N THR A 511 -8.16 -11.47 -21.26
CA THR A 511 -7.38 -10.22 -21.38
C THR A 511 -8.29 -9.02 -21.19
N PHE A 512 -7.74 -7.82 -20.96
CA PHE A 512 -8.55 -6.62 -20.78
C PHE A 512 -9.47 -6.36 -21.98
N SER A 513 -8.95 -6.51 -23.20
CA SER A 513 -9.72 -6.35 -24.44
C SER A 513 -10.82 -7.41 -24.60
N GLU A 514 -10.49 -8.69 -24.37
CA GLU A 514 -11.46 -9.80 -24.40
C GLU A 514 -12.59 -9.59 -23.38
N ALA A 515 -12.24 -9.15 -22.16
CA ALA A 515 -13.16 -8.85 -21.08
C ALA A 515 -14.09 -7.68 -21.43
N ASN A 516 -13.53 -6.60 -21.99
CA ASN A 516 -14.32 -5.43 -22.43
C ASN A 516 -15.35 -5.81 -23.50
N SER A 517 -14.92 -6.53 -24.55
CA SER A 517 -15.83 -7.02 -25.59
C SER A 517 -16.91 -7.95 -25.03
N THR A 518 -16.59 -8.74 -24.01
CA THR A 518 -17.58 -9.60 -23.35
C THR A 518 -18.63 -8.79 -22.59
N CYS A 519 -18.22 -7.76 -21.83
CA CYS A 519 -19.15 -6.88 -21.14
C CYS A 519 -20.03 -6.08 -22.11
N GLU A 520 -19.46 -5.61 -23.23
CA GLU A 520 -20.20 -4.93 -24.32
C GLU A 520 -21.23 -5.84 -24.97
N GLY A 521 -20.88 -7.11 -25.23
CA GLY A 521 -21.80 -8.13 -25.72
C GLY A 521 -23.01 -8.34 -24.78
N GLU A 522 -22.79 -8.17 -23.48
CA GLU A 522 -23.85 -8.20 -22.47
C GLU A 522 -24.61 -6.88 -22.31
N LYS A 523 -24.42 -5.90 -23.21
CA LYS A 523 -24.97 -4.53 -23.15
C LYS A 523 -24.55 -3.76 -21.90
N GLY A 524 -23.40 -4.10 -21.34
CA GLY A 524 -22.74 -3.39 -20.28
C GLY A 524 -21.35 -2.91 -20.71
N TYR A 525 -20.51 -2.65 -19.72
CA TYR A 525 -19.11 -2.27 -19.90
C TYR A 525 -18.31 -2.80 -18.71
N LEU A 526 -16.99 -2.84 -18.80
CA LEU A 526 -16.14 -3.13 -17.64
C LEU A 526 -16.46 -2.16 -16.51
N ALA A 527 -16.57 -2.66 -15.28
CA ALA A 527 -17.08 -1.88 -14.17
C ALA A 527 -16.26 -0.61 -13.94
N THR A 528 -16.98 0.52 -13.91
CA THR A 528 -16.47 1.79 -13.40
C THR A 528 -16.70 1.87 -11.90
N VAL A 529 -15.92 2.71 -11.21
CA VAL A 529 -16.07 2.96 -9.78
C VAL A 529 -16.18 4.46 -9.54
N GLU A 530 -17.35 4.90 -9.13
CA GLU A 530 -17.71 6.31 -8.99
C GLU A 530 -17.51 6.81 -7.55
N SER A 531 -17.51 5.90 -6.58
CA SER A 531 -17.42 6.23 -5.16
C SER A 531 -16.83 5.10 -4.31
N ARG A 532 -16.40 5.44 -3.09
CA ARG A 532 -15.98 4.45 -2.08
C ARG A 532 -17.05 3.40 -1.73
N TYR A 533 -18.34 3.71 -1.91
CA TYR A 533 -19.42 2.76 -1.60
C TYR A 533 -19.60 1.73 -2.69
N GLU A 534 -19.48 2.16 -3.94
CA GLU A 534 -19.41 1.26 -5.07
C GLU A 534 -18.15 0.39 -4.96
N GLN A 535 -17.00 0.95 -4.57
CA GLN A 535 -15.80 0.19 -4.26
C GLN A 535 -16.06 -0.87 -3.17
N ALA A 536 -16.64 -0.48 -2.03
CA ALA A 536 -16.98 -1.41 -0.96
C ALA A 536 -17.95 -2.51 -1.44
N TYR A 537 -18.93 -2.15 -2.26
CA TYR A 537 -19.81 -3.14 -2.87
C TYR A 537 -19.04 -4.13 -3.74
N LEU A 538 -18.16 -3.65 -4.64
CA LEU A 538 -17.33 -4.52 -5.49
C LEU A 538 -16.40 -5.43 -4.67
N THR A 539 -15.77 -4.89 -3.62
CA THR A 539 -14.97 -5.65 -2.65
C THR A 539 -15.80 -6.77 -2.02
N SER A 540 -17.04 -6.48 -1.59
CA SER A 540 -17.94 -7.49 -1.02
C SER A 540 -18.45 -8.49 -2.05
N LEU A 541 -18.60 -8.07 -3.32
CA LEU A 541 -19.13 -8.88 -4.43
C LEU A 541 -18.12 -9.94 -4.87
N VAL A 542 -16.83 -9.58 -4.95
CA VAL A 542 -15.76 -10.55 -5.17
C VAL A 542 -15.57 -11.42 -3.93
N GLY A 543 -15.67 -10.84 -2.73
CA GLY A 543 -15.62 -11.55 -1.46
C GLY A 543 -14.33 -12.34 -1.27
N LEU A 544 -14.42 -13.48 -0.60
CA LEU A 544 -13.28 -14.36 -0.26
C LEU A 544 -12.88 -15.33 -1.39
N ARG A 545 -13.14 -14.92 -2.65
CA ARG A 545 -12.79 -15.70 -3.82
C ARG A 545 -11.27 -15.92 -3.93
N PRO A 546 -10.83 -17.09 -4.46
CA PRO A 546 -9.41 -17.40 -4.55
C PRO A 546 -8.68 -16.63 -5.65
N GLU A 547 -9.41 -16.03 -6.60
CA GLU A 547 -8.79 -15.26 -7.67
C GLU A 547 -8.12 -14.01 -7.12
N LYS A 548 -6.88 -13.77 -7.57
CA LYS A 548 -6.05 -12.67 -7.09
C LYS A 548 -6.49 -11.30 -7.60
N TYR A 549 -7.04 -11.24 -8.82
CA TYR A 549 -7.35 -10.01 -9.53
C TYR A 549 -8.67 -10.07 -10.29
N PHE A 550 -9.32 -8.91 -10.42
CA PHE A 550 -10.48 -8.68 -11.26
C PHE A 550 -10.32 -7.39 -12.07
N TRP A 551 -10.39 -7.47 -13.42
CA TRP A 551 -10.34 -6.28 -14.28
C TRP A 551 -11.47 -5.31 -13.96
N LEU A 552 -11.11 -4.02 -13.90
CA LEU A 552 -12.00 -2.87 -13.92
C LEU A 552 -11.86 -2.16 -15.26
N GLY A 553 -12.72 -1.18 -15.56
CA GLY A 553 -12.69 -0.47 -16.84
C GLY A 553 -11.63 0.62 -16.97
N LEU A 554 -10.69 0.77 -16.03
CA LEU A 554 -9.73 1.88 -15.99
C LEU A 554 -8.41 1.47 -16.68
N SER A 555 -7.86 2.35 -17.52
CA SER A 555 -6.54 2.17 -18.15
C SER A 555 -5.93 3.51 -18.55
N ASP A 556 -4.63 3.57 -18.78
CA ASP A 556 -3.92 4.73 -19.35
C ASP A 556 -3.30 4.44 -20.73
N VAL A 557 -3.72 3.35 -21.38
CA VAL A 557 -3.15 2.89 -22.66
C VAL A 557 -3.37 3.90 -23.80
N GLU A 558 -4.49 4.62 -23.79
CA GLU A 558 -4.80 5.63 -24.83
C GLU A 558 -4.00 6.94 -24.66
N ASP A 559 -3.72 7.33 -23.43
CA ASP A 559 -3.04 8.58 -23.06
C ASP A 559 -2.14 8.29 -21.86
N GLN A 560 -0.92 7.83 -22.14
CA GLN A 560 0.03 7.36 -21.13
C GLN A 560 0.17 8.36 -19.98
N GLY A 561 -0.02 7.85 -18.76
CA GLY A 561 -0.04 8.63 -17.52
C GLY A 561 -1.33 9.43 -17.28
N THR A 562 -2.39 9.21 -18.06
CA THR A 562 -3.75 9.72 -17.79
C THR A 562 -4.74 8.55 -17.82
N PHE A 563 -5.20 8.12 -16.65
CA PHE A 563 -6.17 7.02 -16.52
C PHE A 563 -7.58 7.46 -16.91
N ARG A 564 -8.25 6.65 -17.73
CA ARG A 564 -9.62 6.87 -18.23
C ARG A 564 -10.44 5.59 -18.17
N TRP A 565 -11.74 5.74 -17.88
CA TRP A 565 -12.68 4.63 -17.97
C TRP A 565 -12.95 4.32 -19.45
N ALA A 566 -12.97 3.04 -19.81
CA ALA A 566 -13.22 2.56 -21.17
C ALA A 566 -14.57 2.99 -21.76
N ASN A 567 -15.55 3.32 -20.90
CA ASN A 567 -16.86 3.83 -21.32
C ASN A 567 -16.89 5.36 -21.53
N GLY A 568 -15.79 6.08 -21.24
CA GLY A 568 -15.69 7.53 -21.36
C GLY A 568 -16.22 8.34 -20.16
N GLU A 569 -16.65 7.70 -19.08
CA GLU A 569 -17.02 8.41 -17.84
C GLU A 569 -15.80 9.14 -17.24
N ALA A 570 -16.06 10.24 -16.51
CA ALA A 570 -15.01 10.94 -15.79
C ALA A 570 -14.54 10.11 -14.58
N VAL A 571 -13.24 10.10 -14.32
CA VAL A 571 -12.69 9.44 -13.13
C VAL A 571 -12.98 10.32 -11.91
N SER A 572 -13.93 9.90 -11.07
CA SER A 572 -14.32 10.60 -9.83
C SER A 572 -13.76 9.96 -8.56
N PHE A 573 -13.21 8.75 -8.65
CA PHE A 573 -12.69 7.99 -7.51
C PHE A 573 -11.50 7.12 -7.92
N THR A 574 -10.52 6.97 -7.02
CA THR A 574 -9.36 6.08 -7.19
C THR A 574 -9.02 5.37 -5.88
N HIS A 575 -8.54 4.12 -5.97
CA HIS A 575 -8.18 3.31 -4.79
C HIS A 575 -6.93 2.46 -5.03
N TRP A 576 -5.81 3.14 -5.31
CA TRP A 576 -4.53 2.53 -5.68
C TRP A 576 -3.90 1.69 -4.56
N ASP A 577 -3.31 0.55 -4.93
CA ASP A 577 -2.44 -0.25 -4.05
C ASP A 577 -1.08 0.44 -3.84
N ALA A 578 -0.29 -0.07 -2.90
CA ALA A 578 1.06 0.41 -2.63
C ALA A 578 1.90 0.51 -3.91
N ALA A 579 2.62 1.63 -4.07
CA ALA A 579 3.42 1.97 -5.26
C ALA A 579 2.66 2.09 -6.60
N MET A 580 1.33 2.10 -6.58
CA MET A 580 0.48 2.31 -7.77
C MET A 580 0.01 3.77 -7.89
N PRO A 581 -0.32 4.27 -9.09
CA PRO A 581 -0.31 3.58 -10.40
C PRO A 581 1.08 3.32 -11.01
N GLY A 582 2.16 3.77 -10.38
CA GLY A 582 3.53 3.55 -10.87
C GLY A 582 3.83 4.33 -12.15
N SER A 583 4.95 4.04 -12.81
CA SER A 583 5.35 4.70 -14.08
C SER A 583 4.97 3.89 -15.32
N ASN A 584 4.52 2.65 -15.14
CA ASN A 584 4.28 1.73 -16.24
C ASN A 584 2.83 1.86 -16.71
N PRO A 585 2.59 2.05 -18.02
CA PRO A 585 1.23 2.05 -18.53
C PRO A 585 0.61 0.66 -18.42
N GLY A 586 -0.71 0.61 -18.35
CA GLY A 586 -1.42 -0.66 -18.32
C GLY A 586 -2.91 -0.54 -18.03
N CYS A 587 -3.46 -1.67 -17.63
CA CYS A 587 -4.87 -1.85 -17.34
C CYS A 587 -5.05 -2.10 -15.84
N VAL A 588 -6.13 -1.58 -15.27
CA VAL A 588 -6.33 -1.61 -13.83
C VAL A 588 -7.14 -2.83 -13.40
N ALA A 589 -6.63 -3.55 -12.41
CA ALA A 589 -7.33 -4.66 -11.78
C ALA A 589 -7.45 -4.44 -10.27
N MET A 590 -8.61 -4.81 -9.74
CA MET A 590 -8.88 -4.83 -8.31
C MET A 590 -8.34 -6.13 -7.68
N ARG A 591 -7.69 -6.01 -6.52
CA ARG A 591 -7.12 -7.12 -5.76
C ARG A 591 -8.12 -7.76 -4.80
N THR A 592 -7.80 -8.97 -4.35
CA THR A 592 -8.49 -9.73 -3.30
C THR A 592 -7.56 -10.07 -2.12
N GLY A 593 -8.12 -10.68 -1.08
CA GLY A 593 -7.38 -11.10 0.10
C GLY A 593 -7.00 -9.92 1.00
N THR A 594 -5.77 -9.88 1.51
CA THR A 594 -5.34 -8.82 2.44
C THR A 594 -5.30 -7.42 1.82
N ALA A 595 -5.30 -7.31 0.49
CA ALA A 595 -5.34 -6.06 -0.26
C ALA A 595 -6.71 -5.86 -0.96
N ALA A 596 -7.77 -6.49 -0.46
CA ALA A 596 -9.06 -6.53 -1.14
C ALA A 596 -9.60 -5.12 -1.44
N GLY A 597 -9.93 -4.88 -2.71
CA GLY A 597 -10.45 -3.61 -3.18
C GLY A 597 -9.40 -2.59 -3.62
N LEU A 598 -8.11 -2.81 -3.37
CA LEU A 598 -7.03 -1.94 -3.89
C LEU A 598 -6.71 -2.25 -5.35
N TRP A 599 -6.19 -1.26 -6.07
CA TRP A 599 -6.02 -1.28 -7.52
C TRP A 599 -4.55 -1.40 -7.91
N ASP A 600 -4.22 -2.44 -8.69
CA ASP A 600 -2.92 -2.60 -9.35
C ASP A 600 -3.04 -2.23 -10.84
N VAL A 601 -1.97 -1.65 -11.39
CA VAL A 601 -1.78 -1.54 -12.84
C VAL A 601 -1.04 -2.80 -13.31
N LEU A 602 -1.66 -3.53 -14.24
CA LEU A 602 -1.16 -4.78 -14.79
C LEU A 602 -0.99 -4.68 -16.30
N ASP A 603 -0.17 -5.58 -16.86
CA ASP A 603 -0.12 -5.82 -18.30
C ASP A 603 -1.50 -6.30 -18.80
N CYS A 604 -2.07 -5.53 -19.73
CA CYS A 604 -3.39 -5.73 -20.31
C CYS A 604 -3.55 -7.09 -21.02
N GLU A 605 -2.44 -7.73 -21.40
CA GLU A 605 -2.42 -9.04 -22.05
C GLU A 605 -2.51 -10.20 -21.05
N THR A 606 -2.40 -9.93 -19.75
CA THR A 606 -2.61 -10.95 -18.72
C THR A 606 -4.09 -11.35 -18.64
N LYS A 607 -4.36 -12.62 -18.32
CA LYS A 607 -5.74 -13.10 -18.20
C LYS A 607 -6.20 -13.05 -16.75
N GLN A 608 -7.20 -12.23 -16.47
CA GLN A 608 -7.84 -12.11 -15.16
C GLN A 608 -9.35 -12.30 -15.29
N LYS A 609 -10.03 -12.62 -14.19
CA LYS A 609 -11.49 -12.44 -14.16
C LYS A 609 -11.82 -10.95 -14.22
N TYR A 610 -13.07 -10.62 -14.44
CA TYR A 610 -13.47 -9.23 -14.68
C TYR A 610 -14.87 -8.97 -14.16
N ILE A 611 -15.18 -7.70 -13.91
CA ILE A 611 -16.49 -7.27 -13.44
C ILE A 611 -17.14 -6.42 -14.54
N CYS A 612 -18.35 -6.78 -14.94
CA CYS A 612 -19.17 -5.98 -15.84
C CYS A 612 -20.17 -5.15 -15.02
N LYS A 613 -20.48 -3.95 -15.51
CA LYS A 613 -21.51 -3.03 -14.99
C LYS A 613 -22.53 -2.74 -16.11
N GLN A 614 -23.81 -2.77 -15.79
CA GLN A 614 -24.89 -2.39 -16.69
C GLN A 614 -25.97 -1.61 -15.94
N TRP A 615 -26.71 -0.76 -16.65
CA TRP A 615 -27.85 -0.05 -16.05
C TRP A 615 -29.01 -1.03 -15.76
N ALA A 616 -29.63 -0.92 -14.59
CA ALA A 616 -30.78 -1.74 -14.23
C ALA A 616 -32.02 -1.35 -15.04
N LYS A 617 -32.79 -2.32 -15.52
CA LYS A 617 -34.06 -2.05 -16.23
C LYS A 617 -35.02 -1.31 -15.30
N ASN A 618 -35.59 -0.19 -15.78
CA ASN A 618 -36.50 0.71 -15.06
C ASN A 618 -35.86 1.58 -13.95
N ALA A 619 -34.53 1.68 -13.87
CA ALA A 619 -33.91 2.67 -12.99
C ALA A 619 -33.98 4.08 -13.62
N THR A 620 -34.50 5.05 -12.87
CA THR A 620 -34.56 6.46 -13.28
C THR A 620 -33.15 7.04 -13.33
N ALA A 621 -32.78 7.68 -14.44
CA ALA A 621 -31.52 8.40 -14.52
C ALA A 621 -31.52 9.53 -13.48
N PRO A 622 -30.41 9.74 -12.75
CA PRO A 622 -30.29 10.90 -11.88
C PRO A 622 -30.49 12.18 -12.70
N PRO A 623 -31.08 13.24 -12.12
CA PRO A 623 -31.21 14.51 -12.80
C PRO A 623 -29.82 14.97 -13.27
N ILE A 624 -29.73 15.43 -14.52
CA ILE A 624 -28.51 16.04 -15.05
C ILE A 624 -28.11 17.14 -14.06
N PRO A 625 -26.89 17.12 -13.50
CA PRO A 625 -26.47 18.14 -12.57
C PRO A 625 -26.65 19.51 -13.22
N THR A 626 -27.44 20.36 -12.59
CA THR A 626 -27.66 21.74 -13.04
C THR A 626 -26.30 22.41 -13.11
N THR A 627 -25.95 22.98 -14.27
CA THR A 627 -24.68 23.69 -14.45
C THR A 627 -24.58 24.79 -13.39
N ALA A 628 -23.80 24.53 -12.34
CA ALA A 628 -23.57 25.51 -11.29
C ALA A 628 -22.91 26.74 -11.92
N LEU A 629 -23.32 27.93 -11.47
CA LEU A 629 -22.65 29.19 -11.84
C LEU A 629 -21.15 29.03 -11.57
N VAL A 630 -20.31 29.38 -12.55
CA VAL A 630 -18.86 29.38 -12.39
C VAL A 630 -18.52 30.24 -11.17
N PRO A 631 -18.02 29.65 -10.07
CA PRO A 631 -17.74 30.41 -8.85
C PRO A 631 -16.63 31.42 -9.12
N THR A 632 -16.84 32.69 -8.76
CA THR A 632 -15.78 33.69 -8.72
C THR A 632 -14.92 33.49 -7.47
N CYS A 633 -13.60 33.52 -7.61
CA CYS A 633 -12.70 33.32 -6.48
C CYS A 633 -12.70 34.50 -5.49
N PRO A 634 -12.48 34.25 -4.19
CA PRO A 634 -12.32 35.32 -3.20
C PRO A 634 -11.13 36.24 -3.51
N GLU A 635 -11.13 37.45 -2.95
CA GLU A 635 -10.06 38.43 -3.16
C GLU A 635 -8.66 37.87 -2.78
N GLY A 636 -7.68 38.06 -3.66
CA GLY A 636 -6.32 37.54 -3.50
C GLY A 636 -6.15 36.05 -3.78
N TRP A 637 -7.17 35.39 -4.35
CA TRP A 637 -7.07 34.06 -4.95
C TRP A 637 -7.09 34.15 -6.48
N VAL A 638 -6.28 33.33 -7.14
CA VAL A 638 -6.18 33.30 -8.60
C VAL A 638 -7.25 32.34 -9.15
N SER A 639 -8.11 32.84 -10.05
CA SER A 639 -9.18 32.10 -10.71
C SER A 639 -8.87 31.78 -12.18
N ASN A 640 -9.65 30.87 -12.77
CA ASN A 640 -9.70 30.63 -14.21
C ASN A 640 -11.16 30.52 -14.68
N ASN A 641 -11.44 30.86 -15.94
CA ASN A 641 -12.74 30.70 -16.60
C ASN A 641 -13.09 29.23 -16.95
N HIS A 642 -12.16 28.29 -16.77
CA HIS A 642 -12.32 26.87 -17.15
C HIS A 642 -12.15 25.86 -16.01
N SER A 643 -11.87 26.30 -14.78
CA SER A 643 -11.76 25.41 -13.61
C SER A 643 -12.61 25.94 -12.46
N SER A 644 -13.26 25.04 -11.72
CA SER A 644 -14.04 25.37 -10.51
C SER A 644 -13.17 25.63 -9.27
N SER A 645 -11.83 25.66 -9.42
CA SER A 645 -10.86 25.75 -8.33
C SER A 645 -10.13 27.09 -8.31
N CYS A 646 -9.84 27.57 -7.10
CA CYS A 646 -9.12 28.81 -6.81
C CYS A 646 -7.79 28.49 -6.15
N PHE A 647 -6.72 29.20 -6.52
CA PHE A 647 -5.37 28.94 -6.00
C PHE A 647 -4.79 30.14 -5.24
N LYS A 648 -4.06 29.86 -4.17
CA LYS A 648 -3.34 30.88 -3.39
C LYS A 648 -2.02 30.33 -2.88
N CYS A 649 -0.94 31.05 -3.17
CA CYS A 649 0.40 30.73 -2.66
C CYS A 649 0.67 31.53 -1.37
N PHE A 650 1.24 30.86 -0.37
CA PHE A 650 1.67 31.48 0.89
C PHE A 650 3.19 31.50 0.98
N TYR A 651 3.76 32.70 1.14
CA TYR A 651 5.20 32.88 1.35
C TYR A 651 5.47 33.80 2.55
N ARG A 652 6.45 33.45 3.38
CA ARG A 652 7.05 34.34 4.40
C ARG A 652 8.54 34.06 4.46
N SER A 653 9.37 35.08 4.26
CA SER A 653 10.84 34.95 4.20
C SER A 653 11.51 34.64 5.55
N ASN A 654 10.83 34.94 6.67
CA ASN A 654 11.47 34.99 8.00
C ASN A 654 10.93 33.95 9.01
N ILE A 655 10.18 32.93 8.58
CA ILE A 655 9.63 31.89 9.47
C ILE A 655 10.13 30.51 9.02
N LYS A 656 10.36 29.61 9.99
CA LYS A 656 10.64 28.19 9.74
C LYS A 656 9.54 27.60 8.85
N LYS A 657 9.92 26.93 7.76
CA LYS A 657 8.98 26.27 6.84
C LYS A 657 8.15 25.23 7.61
N LYS A 658 6.86 25.13 7.26
CA LYS A 658 5.95 24.11 7.81
C LYS A 658 6.23 22.74 7.19
N SER A 659 6.04 21.68 7.98
CA SER A 659 5.96 20.31 7.46
C SER A 659 4.73 20.16 6.54
N TRP A 660 4.65 19.05 5.80
CA TRP A 660 3.49 18.78 4.94
C TRP A 660 2.17 18.76 5.73
N LEU A 661 2.16 18.10 6.90
CA LEU A 661 0.99 18.02 7.79
C LEU A 661 0.60 19.40 8.33
N GLU A 662 1.57 20.16 8.83
CA GLU A 662 1.33 21.52 9.34
C GLU A 662 0.83 22.48 8.24
N ALA A 663 1.32 22.33 7.02
CA ALA A 663 0.88 23.12 5.87
C ALA A 663 -0.55 22.77 5.47
N ARG A 664 -0.90 21.48 5.46
CA ARG A 664 -2.28 21.02 5.21
C ARG A 664 -3.25 21.50 6.28
N ASP A 665 -2.90 21.37 7.55
CA ASP A 665 -3.72 21.83 8.67
C ASP A 665 -4.01 23.34 8.54
N PHE A 666 -2.98 24.13 8.19
CA PHE A 666 -3.14 25.56 7.89
C PHE A 666 -4.05 25.83 6.68
N CYS A 667 -3.87 25.11 5.58
CA CYS A 667 -4.74 25.25 4.39
C CYS A 667 -6.20 24.93 4.70
N ARG A 668 -6.47 23.95 5.58
CA ARG A 668 -7.81 23.59 6.03
C ARG A 668 -8.43 24.62 6.96
N GLU A 669 -7.63 25.21 7.85
CA GLU A 669 -8.07 26.26 8.75
C GLU A 669 -8.61 27.49 8.00
N ILE A 670 -8.06 27.79 6.82
CA ILE A 670 -8.52 28.89 5.95
C ILE A 670 -9.62 28.49 4.95
N GLY A 671 -10.18 27.28 5.06
CA GLY A 671 -11.28 26.79 4.22
C GLY A 671 -10.86 26.21 2.86
N GLY A 672 -9.58 25.89 2.66
CA GLY A 672 -9.06 25.18 1.49
C GLY A 672 -8.43 23.83 1.84
N ASP A 673 -7.59 23.31 0.94
CA ASP A 673 -6.67 22.19 1.21
C ASP A 673 -5.36 22.47 0.42
N LEU A 674 -4.36 21.61 0.53
CA LEU A 674 -3.18 21.69 -0.33
C LEU A 674 -3.58 21.48 -1.79
N VAL A 675 -2.80 22.07 -2.71
CA VAL A 675 -3.08 22.01 -4.15
C VAL A 675 -3.16 20.57 -4.66
N THR A 676 -4.22 20.29 -5.42
CA THR A 676 -4.45 19.04 -6.13
C THR A 676 -4.51 19.32 -7.63
N ILE A 677 -4.02 18.38 -8.44
CA ILE A 677 -3.92 18.54 -9.90
C ILE A 677 -4.73 17.42 -10.53
N ASN A 678 -5.87 17.79 -11.10
CA ASN A 678 -6.83 16.86 -11.71
C ASN A 678 -6.81 16.94 -13.24
N SER A 679 -6.03 17.86 -13.81
CA SER A 679 -5.79 17.95 -15.25
C SER A 679 -4.38 18.45 -15.57
N LYS A 680 -3.74 17.89 -16.60
CA LYS A 680 -2.48 18.42 -17.15
C LYS A 680 -2.59 19.92 -17.55
N LYS A 681 -3.81 20.41 -17.83
CA LYS A 681 -4.09 21.83 -18.13
C LYS A 681 -3.98 22.77 -16.93
N GLU A 682 -4.00 22.25 -15.70
CA GLU A 682 -3.88 23.05 -14.47
C GLU A 682 -2.44 23.41 -14.14
N ILE A 683 -1.45 22.62 -14.60
CA ILE A 683 -0.03 22.85 -14.32
C ILE A 683 0.45 24.24 -14.78
N PRO A 684 0.21 24.69 -16.02
CA PRO A 684 0.60 26.04 -16.44
C PRO A 684 -0.08 27.15 -15.62
N LEU A 685 -1.27 26.89 -15.09
CA LEU A 685 -2.02 27.86 -14.28
C LEU A 685 -1.40 28.01 -12.88
N LEU A 686 -1.01 26.88 -12.26
CA LEU A 686 -0.29 26.89 -11.00
C LEU A 686 1.03 27.64 -11.12
N VAL A 687 1.78 27.39 -12.20
CA VAL A 687 3.02 28.11 -12.50
C VAL A 687 2.76 29.62 -12.61
N ARG A 688 1.72 30.04 -13.34
CA ARG A 688 1.34 31.45 -13.44
C ARG A 688 0.96 32.05 -12.08
N ALA A 689 0.15 31.36 -11.28
CA ALA A 689 -0.24 31.80 -9.96
C ALA A 689 0.97 31.99 -9.03
N MET A 690 2.00 31.14 -9.14
CA MET A 690 3.25 31.30 -8.39
C MET A 690 4.02 32.57 -8.80
N TYR A 691 4.08 32.88 -10.10
CA TYR A 691 4.69 34.12 -10.59
C TYR A 691 3.93 35.37 -10.11
N ASP A 692 2.61 35.40 -10.30
CA ASP A 692 1.76 36.56 -9.97
C ASP A 692 1.80 36.89 -8.46
N THR A 693 1.94 35.86 -7.61
CA THR A 693 2.01 36.01 -6.15
C THR A 693 3.43 36.25 -5.60
N HIS A 694 4.44 36.43 -6.45
CA HIS A 694 5.85 36.62 -6.06
C HIS A 694 6.41 35.45 -5.21
N CYS A 695 5.87 34.24 -5.37
CA CYS A 695 6.38 33.03 -4.74
C CYS A 695 7.68 32.58 -5.44
N SER A 696 8.83 33.06 -4.96
CA SER A 696 10.16 32.83 -5.55
C SER A 696 10.82 31.49 -5.20
N PHE A 697 10.10 30.55 -4.58
CA PHE A 697 10.67 29.28 -4.13
C PHE A 697 10.74 28.23 -5.25
N GLN A 698 11.85 27.50 -5.30
CA GLN A 698 12.04 26.34 -6.20
C GLN A 698 11.16 25.12 -5.85
N LYS A 699 10.54 25.08 -4.66
CA LYS A 699 9.75 23.92 -4.17
C LYS A 699 8.54 24.38 -3.36
N VAL A 700 7.39 23.78 -3.62
CA VAL A 700 6.11 24.01 -2.92
C VAL A 700 5.50 22.68 -2.48
N TRP A 701 4.66 22.69 -1.43
CA TRP A 701 3.92 21.50 -1.02
C TRP A 701 2.69 21.30 -1.93
N LEU A 702 2.52 20.07 -2.41
CA LEU A 702 1.32 19.60 -3.09
C LEU A 702 0.52 18.69 -2.15
N GLY A 703 -0.78 18.54 -2.40
CA GLY A 703 -1.66 17.71 -1.58
C GLY A 703 -1.50 16.20 -1.79
N ILE A 704 -0.58 15.77 -2.66
CA ILE A 704 -0.34 14.36 -2.92
C ILE A 704 0.32 13.72 -1.70
N VAL A 705 -0.17 12.57 -1.28
CA VAL A 705 0.26 11.90 -0.06
C VAL A 705 0.32 10.39 -0.28
N SER A 706 1.34 9.76 0.29
CA SER A 706 1.49 8.31 0.43
C SER A 706 2.17 8.04 1.77
N LEU A 707 1.40 8.22 2.85
CA LEU A 707 1.88 7.95 4.21
C LEU A 707 1.62 6.51 4.62
N ASN A 708 0.44 5.98 4.29
CA ASN A 708 0.14 4.56 4.50
C ASN A 708 0.93 3.74 3.48
N PRO A 709 1.91 2.94 3.92
CA PRO A 709 2.73 2.15 3.01
C PRO A 709 2.00 0.97 2.35
N ASP A 710 0.79 0.63 2.81
CA ASP A 710 -0.06 -0.41 2.22
C ASP A 710 -1.09 0.17 1.23
N GLU A 711 -1.12 1.49 1.03
CA GLU A 711 -1.95 2.18 0.03
C GLU A 711 -1.10 3.01 -0.93
N GLY A 712 -1.63 3.26 -2.13
CA GLY A 712 -1.00 4.09 -3.16
C GLY A 712 -1.11 5.59 -2.89
N PHE A 713 -0.73 6.39 -3.89
CA PHE A 713 -0.87 7.84 -3.80
C PHE A 713 -2.35 8.24 -3.75
N ALA A 714 -2.65 9.21 -2.88
CA ALA A 714 -3.95 9.85 -2.78
C ALA A 714 -3.79 11.37 -2.71
N TRP A 715 -4.82 12.11 -3.10
CA TRP A 715 -4.90 13.54 -2.83
C TRP A 715 -5.48 13.82 -1.44
N SER A 716 -4.94 14.83 -0.76
CA SER A 716 -5.34 15.21 0.60
C SER A 716 -6.79 15.69 0.74
N ASP A 717 -7.39 16.16 -0.36
CA ASP A 717 -8.77 16.62 -0.47
C ASP A 717 -9.76 15.48 -0.82
N GLY A 718 -9.26 14.27 -1.13
CA GLY A 718 -10.05 13.11 -1.56
C GLY A 718 -10.32 13.05 -3.07
N SER A 719 -9.76 13.96 -3.87
CA SER A 719 -9.80 13.91 -5.33
C SER A 719 -9.09 12.65 -5.86
N PRO A 720 -9.52 12.12 -7.03
CA PRO A 720 -8.89 10.95 -7.63
C PRO A 720 -7.49 11.24 -8.18
N VAL A 721 -6.56 10.31 -7.97
CA VAL A 721 -5.22 10.36 -8.59
C VAL A 721 -5.29 9.66 -9.94
N SER A 722 -5.76 10.36 -10.97
CA SER A 722 -5.92 9.84 -12.33
C SER A 722 -4.81 10.25 -13.29
N ILE A 723 -3.86 11.08 -12.85
CA ILE A 723 -2.78 11.62 -13.69
C ILE A 723 -1.43 11.41 -13.00
N LEU A 724 -0.46 10.88 -13.74
CA LEU A 724 0.95 10.85 -13.36
C LEU A 724 1.56 12.24 -13.59
N ILE A 725 1.83 12.96 -12.50
CA ILE A 725 2.40 14.33 -12.54
C ILE A 725 3.94 14.30 -12.50
N PHE A 726 4.53 13.12 -12.25
CA PHE A 726 5.97 12.94 -12.11
C PHE A 726 6.59 12.40 -13.42
N HIS A 727 6.63 13.23 -14.45
CA HIS A 727 7.49 13.02 -15.62
C HIS A 727 8.21 14.30 -16.01
#